data_AF-A0A077W8U1-F1
#
_entry.id   AF-A0A077W8U1-F1
#
_cell.length_a   1.000
_cell.length_b   1.000
_cell.length_c   1.000
_cell.angle_alpha   90.00
_cell.angle_beta   90.00
_cell.angle_gamma   90.00
#
_symmetry.space_group_name_H-M   'P 1'
#
loop_
_entity.id
_entity.type
_entity.pdbx_description
1 polymer ?
#
loop_
_entity_poly.entity_id
_entity_poly.type
_entity_poly.pdbx_seq_one_letter_code
_entity_poly.pdbx_strand_id
1 'polypeptide(L)'
;MADQRQQSQIEDIKSKIERNEKIRDKAKELRNVLEDKNAQAQCETQIKESERYVDYLNSELQLLQEQASTSTSAIIDQASNSSGAKVSLSSNGTSIGESSLPSDKERRKTKRTSLDLLKSDIPINRKKVVKMLREMEYRLHTEERVKQEIMERIQNDSRGSQGDIQQRLVDSQEKIKLLKRAVRKYQSLDIVDAPVSPSESETPSFASEKVPLPAAGMLRLKIAEANQLTHAPSHTFPMSQTFVAVQVNGRRKNKTRSSRDDTWSDTFEMDVNKASEIQLVIYDRAGDRTLPIGLVWLKMIDIAEDLRQKKKRMLQKEDVDCTKPSPSVVISDWFDVEPTGRIYLQLSFVRKGAKIIPFNKLKRSGAIRELEGKVDVSHGHKFVSKRFYQILRCSVCRDFNVNITYQCEDCHLSCHKNCYDRVPSRCLARESISPVDEGGFKYNIPHRFETIMVIGTNWCSHCGLILPLAVKNVKKCTECGAMYHAKCCQFVPNYCGIDMETAYRLGNEFRSANEHRRSLLPREEIPGEPYSPLPPHDVQVNRHSMAWPLPSSSIERLQTENVRHSFHNLSLGQSVQMTQAELLQQNPTRYSSMTPLHMNRGASIDDFNFLAVLGRGNFGKVLLAENKYTRQLYAIKALKKLSILMQNDFKCILAEKEVFMVANQTKHPFLVNLHSTFMTESRLFFVMEYVAGGDLMLHIQGQNFSEPRARFYSAEVLLALEHLHDNGIIYRDLKLDNVVLAPDGHIKLTDYGLCKGNTYHETTTGTYCGTPEFMAPEILMNQRYTRAVDWWAFGVLLYEMLAGQAPFRAETEDEMFDAIMRDELVCPHYLSKEAKSLLHALLQKDPSHRLGSGRDDAMEIRSHVFYDGVRWDDLLAKRVTAPFIPTLRGRADTSNFDAEFTGEFPVLTPVPTQLSREEQQQFHGFEYISEWALD
;
A
#
# COMPACT_ATOMS: atom_id res chain seq x y z
N MET A 1 44.15 4.85 16.18
CA MET A 1 42.78 4.33 16.37
C MET A 1 42.38 3.29 15.32
N ALA A 2 42.73 3.45 14.03
CA ALA A 2 42.42 2.46 12.99
C ALA A 2 43.16 1.12 13.19
N ASP A 3 44.46 1.13 13.46
CA ASP A 3 45.26 -0.09 13.68
C ASP A 3 44.77 -0.93 14.86
N GLN A 4 44.36 -0.29 15.96
CA GLN A 4 43.86 -0.99 17.15
C GLN A 4 42.50 -1.69 16.88
N ARG A 5 41.67 -1.12 15.99
CA ARG A 5 40.40 -1.74 15.57
C ARG A 5 40.63 -2.91 14.64
N GLN A 6 41.55 -2.77 13.68
CA GLN A 6 41.89 -3.84 12.74
C GLN A 6 42.53 -5.04 13.45
N GLN A 7 43.40 -4.79 14.44
CA GLN A 7 43.98 -5.84 15.26
C GLN A 7 42.92 -6.60 16.07
N SER A 8 41.95 -5.88 16.66
CA SER A 8 40.83 -6.49 17.38
C SER A 8 39.96 -7.39 16.48
N GLN A 9 39.80 -7.03 15.20
CA GLN A 9 39.03 -7.83 14.24
C GLN A 9 39.76 -9.11 13.85
N ILE A 10 41.08 -9.02 13.64
CA ILE A 10 41.93 -10.18 13.36
C ILE A 10 41.87 -11.17 14.52
N GLU A 11 41.91 -10.70 15.77
CA GLU A 11 41.81 -11.55 16.96
C GLU A 11 40.43 -12.21 17.11
N ASP A 12 39.34 -11.49 16.86
CA ASP A 12 37.98 -12.03 16.86
C ASP A 12 37.80 -13.13 15.79
N ILE A 13 38.26 -12.89 14.56
CA ILE A 13 38.19 -13.89 13.47
C ILE A 13 39.00 -15.13 13.82
N LYS A 14 40.22 -14.98 14.35
CA LYS A 14 41.04 -16.11 14.81
C LYS A 14 40.35 -16.92 15.90
N SER A 15 39.75 -16.26 16.89
CA SER A 15 38.98 -16.95 17.95
C SER A 15 37.78 -17.73 17.38
N LYS A 16 37.10 -17.18 16.36
CA LYS A 16 36.00 -17.86 15.66
C LYS A 16 36.48 -19.06 14.85
N ILE A 17 37.63 -18.98 14.20
CA ILE A 17 38.25 -20.11 13.49
C ILE A 17 38.53 -21.23 14.48
N GLU A 18 39.28 -20.95 15.55
CA GLU A 18 39.64 -21.96 16.57
C GLU A 18 38.41 -22.65 17.16
N ARG A 19 37.36 -21.89 17.44
CA ARG A 19 36.09 -22.43 17.95
C ARG A 19 35.45 -23.42 16.95
N ASN A 20 35.40 -23.07 15.67
CA ASN A 20 34.80 -23.93 14.65
C ASN A 20 35.66 -25.15 14.33
N GLU A 21 36.98 -25.03 14.37
CA GLU A 21 37.90 -26.17 14.25
C GLU A 21 37.72 -27.15 15.42
N LYS A 22 37.61 -26.66 16.65
CA LYS A 22 37.32 -27.50 17.81
C LYS A 22 35.97 -28.21 17.71
N ILE A 23 34.95 -27.56 17.14
CA ILE A 23 33.65 -28.19 16.88
C ILE A 23 33.78 -29.28 15.81
N ARG A 24 34.46 -28.99 14.70
CA ARG A 24 34.75 -29.93 13.62
C ARG A 24 35.48 -31.17 14.14
N ASP A 25 36.53 -30.99 14.92
CA ASP A 25 37.41 -32.08 15.36
C ASP A 25 36.70 -32.95 16.40
N LYS A 26 35.96 -32.35 17.34
CA LYS A 26 35.06 -33.11 18.23
C LYS A 26 33.99 -33.90 17.47
N ALA A 27 33.40 -33.31 16.43
CA ALA A 27 32.41 -34.03 15.61
C ALA A 27 33.06 -35.20 14.85
N LYS A 28 34.31 -35.06 14.38
CA LYS A 28 35.10 -36.15 13.77
C LYS A 28 35.38 -37.27 14.78
N GLU A 29 35.74 -36.94 16.01
CA GLU A 29 35.93 -37.90 17.09
C GLU A 29 34.62 -38.64 17.42
N LEU A 30 33.53 -37.91 17.67
CA LEU A 30 32.23 -38.50 17.99
C LEU A 30 31.73 -39.42 16.88
N ARG A 31 31.86 -39.00 15.60
CA ARG A 31 31.45 -39.82 14.45
C ARG A 31 32.10 -41.20 14.46
N ASN A 32 33.37 -41.29 14.87
CA ASN A 32 34.11 -42.56 14.87
C ASN A 32 33.74 -43.46 16.07
N VAL A 33 33.10 -42.92 17.11
CA VAL A 33 32.71 -43.64 18.34
C VAL A 33 31.23 -44.06 18.32
N LEU A 34 30.38 -43.32 17.60
CA LEU A 34 28.94 -43.58 17.55
C LEU A 34 28.62 -44.78 16.64
N GLU A 35 27.78 -45.70 17.11
CA GLU A 35 27.28 -46.84 16.32
C GLU A 35 25.98 -46.52 15.55
N ASP A 36 25.21 -45.53 16.02
CA ASP A 36 23.97 -45.10 15.40
C ASP A 36 24.23 -44.30 14.11
N LYS A 37 23.70 -44.79 12.98
CA LYS A 37 23.81 -44.16 11.66
C LYS A 37 23.24 -42.74 11.62
N ASN A 38 22.17 -42.47 12.37
CA ASN A 38 21.58 -41.14 12.42
C ASN A 38 22.49 -40.16 13.16
N ALA A 39 23.06 -40.60 14.28
CA ALA A 39 24.04 -39.82 15.03
C ALA A 39 25.33 -39.57 14.22
N GLN A 40 25.81 -40.57 13.45
CA GLN A 40 26.92 -40.41 12.51
C GLN A 40 26.63 -39.37 11.42
N ALA A 41 25.43 -39.41 10.82
CA ALA A 41 25.00 -38.44 9.80
C ALA A 41 24.89 -37.00 10.34
N GLN A 42 24.45 -36.85 11.60
CA GLN A 42 24.45 -35.56 12.30
C GLN A 42 25.88 -35.03 12.52
N CYS A 43 26.80 -35.88 12.96
CA CYS A 43 28.21 -35.50 13.08
C CYS A 43 28.80 -35.11 11.72
N GLU A 44 28.49 -35.84 10.65
CA GLU A 44 28.98 -35.54 9.30
C GLU A 44 28.43 -34.21 8.76
N THR A 45 27.18 -33.88 9.08
CA THR A 45 26.59 -32.57 8.80
C THR A 45 27.31 -31.46 9.57
N GLN A 46 27.58 -31.66 10.86
CA GLN A 46 28.29 -30.69 11.70
C GLN A 46 29.74 -30.46 11.24
N ILE A 47 30.41 -31.51 10.76
CA ILE A 47 31.75 -31.42 10.17
C ILE A 47 31.72 -30.51 8.93
N LYS A 48 30.84 -30.80 7.97
CA LYS A 48 30.73 -30.03 6.71
C LYS A 48 30.37 -28.57 6.96
N GLU A 49 29.46 -28.28 7.89
CA GLU A 49 29.13 -26.91 8.25
C GLU A 49 30.32 -26.17 8.87
N SER A 50 31.01 -26.81 9.82
CA SER A 50 32.17 -26.21 10.49
C SER A 50 33.32 -25.95 9.51
N GLU A 51 33.54 -26.83 8.54
CA GLU A 51 34.53 -26.65 7.47
C GLU A 51 34.18 -25.43 6.60
N ARG A 52 32.93 -25.28 6.17
CA ARG A 52 32.47 -24.09 5.42
C ARG A 52 32.65 -22.79 6.20
N TYR A 53 32.44 -22.82 7.52
CA TYR A 53 32.64 -21.64 8.38
C TYR A 53 34.10 -21.27 8.49
N VAL A 54 34.98 -22.26 8.68
CA VAL A 54 36.43 -22.06 8.72
C VAL A 54 36.94 -21.49 7.40
N ASP A 55 36.49 -22.02 6.26
CA ASP A 55 36.87 -21.52 4.92
C ASP A 55 36.49 -20.04 4.73
N TYR A 56 35.27 -19.66 5.15
CA TYR A 56 34.80 -18.28 5.10
C TYR A 56 35.65 -17.36 5.98
N LEU A 57 35.85 -17.73 7.24
CA LEU A 57 36.61 -16.92 8.21
C LEU A 57 38.08 -16.79 7.79
N ASN A 58 38.68 -17.84 7.25
CA ASN A 58 40.03 -17.80 6.68
C ASN A 58 40.13 -16.84 5.49
N SER A 59 39.13 -16.86 4.60
CA SER A 59 39.07 -15.95 3.45
C SER A 59 38.99 -14.48 3.88
N GLU A 60 38.16 -14.16 4.88
CA GLU A 60 38.05 -12.80 5.43
C GLU A 60 39.32 -12.38 6.19
N LEU A 61 39.95 -13.31 6.94
CA LEU A 61 41.21 -13.06 7.61
C LEU A 61 42.32 -12.69 6.60
N GLN A 62 42.39 -13.42 5.49
CA GLN A 62 43.35 -13.14 4.42
C GLN A 62 43.12 -11.74 3.82
N LEU A 63 41.87 -11.37 3.53
CA LEU A 63 41.54 -10.04 2.99
C LEU A 63 41.94 -8.91 3.96
N LEU A 64 41.72 -9.08 5.26
CA LEU A 64 42.12 -8.08 6.26
C LEU A 64 43.64 -7.97 6.42
N GLN A 65 44.38 -9.08 6.24
CA GLN A 65 45.84 -9.09 6.25
C GLN A 65 46.43 -8.44 5.00
N GLU A 66 45.83 -8.67 3.83
CA GLU A 66 46.22 -8.03 2.56
C GLU A 66 46.00 -6.51 2.58
N GLN A 67 44.94 -6.03 3.25
CA GLN A 67 44.68 -4.60 3.46
C GLN A 67 45.70 -3.95 4.41
N ALA A 68 46.19 -4.68 5.42
CA ALA A 68 47.26 -4.22 6.30
C ALA A 68 48.60 -4.07 5.57
N SER A 69 48.92 -5.00 4.66
CA SER A 69 50.19 -4.99 3.91
C SER A 69 50.21 -3.93 2.80
N THR A 70 49.08 -3.63 2.15
CA THR A 70 48.97 -2.53 1.16
C THR A 70 49.11 -1.15 1.80
N SER A 71 48.60 -0.98 3.03
CA SER A 71 48.75 0.27 3.79
C SER A 71 50.21 0.52 4.22
N THR A 72 51.00 -0.54 4.39
CA THR A 72 52.41 -0.46 4.78
C THR A 72 53.34 -0.24 3.58
N SER A 73 53.00 -0.76 2.40
CA SER A 73 53.78 -0.59 1.16
C SER A 73 53.59 0.79 0.51
N ALA A 74 52.40 1.40 0.62
CA ALA A 74 52.14 2.77 0.15
C ALA A 74 52.96 3.84 0.91
N ILE A 75 53.43 3.54 2.12
CA ILE A 75 54.30 4.43 2.91
C ILE A 75 55.77 4.32 2.47
N ILE A 76 56.19 3.18 1.93
CA ILE A 76 57.56 2.95 1.47
C ILE A 76 57.79 3.52 0.06
N ASP A 77 56.78 3.50 -0.82
CA ASP A 77 56.87 4.05 -2.18
C ASP A 77 56.87 5.59 -2.25
N GLN A 78 56.46 6.28 -1.17
CA GLN A 78 56.60 7.74 -1.07
C GLN A 78 57.98 8.19 -0.58
N ALA A 79 58.83 7.28 -0.10
CA ALA A 79 60.16 7.59 0.41
C ALA A 79 61.30 7.31 -0.60
N SER A 80 61.01 6.69 -1.76
CA SER A 80 62.03 6.18 -2.69
C SER A 80 62.02 6.78 -4.10
N ASN A 81 61.17 7.76 -4.40
CA ASN A 81 61.16 8.44 -5.71
C ASN A 81 61.89 9.79 -5.68
N SER A 82 63.21 9.73 -5.48
CA SER A 82 64.13 10.71 -6.05
C SER A 82 65.20 9.97 -6.83
N SER A 83 65.25 10.23 -8.14
CA SER A 83 66.29 9.89 -9.13
C SER A 83 66.05 8.68 -10.05
N GLY A 84 66.27 8.92 -11.35
CA GLY A 84 66.77 7.90 -12.27
C GLY A 84 65.82 7.46 -13.38
N ALA A 85 66.14 7.86 -14.61
CA ALA A 85 65.46 7.47 -15.84
C ALA A 85 65.83 6.05 -16.33
N LYS A 86 64.97 5.55 -17.24
CA LYS A 86 65.29 4.79 -18.48
C LYS A 86 65.35 3.24 -18.46
N VAL A 87 64.74 2.70 -19.52
CA VAL A 87 65.05 1.48 -20.32
C VAL A 87 64.08 0.29 -20.23
N SER A 88 63.57 -0.04 -21.43
CA SER A 88 62.82 -1.19 -21.92
C SER A 88 63.59 -2.52 -21.89
N LEU A 89 62.90 -3.65 -21.69
CA LEU A 89 63.28 -4.93 -22.34
C LEU A 89 62.16 -5.97 -22.34
N SER A 90 62.00 -6.60 -23.50
CA SER A 90 61.21 -7.77 -23.85
C SER A 90 61.90 -9.08 -23.46
N SER A 91 61.14 -10.13 -23.13
CA SER A 91 61.55 -11.51 -23.43
C SER A 91 60.37 -12.48 -23.51
N ASN A 92 60.35 -13.23 -24.61
CA ASN A 92 59.53 -14.41 -24.88
C ASN A 92 60.03 -15.61 -24.06
N GLY A 93 59.11 -16.49 -23.65
CA GLY A 93 59.41 -17.77 -23.01
C GLY A 93 58.26 -18.78 -23.16
N THR A 94 58.34 -19.53 -24.25
CA THR A 94 57.76 -20.83 -24.64
C THR A 94 56.85 -21.60 -23.65
N SER A 95 55.64 -21.93 -24.12
CA SER A 95 54.66 -22.83 -23.51
C SER A 95 54.80 -24.28 -24.00
N ILE A 96 54.84 -25.24 -23.08
CA ILE A 96 54.42 -26.64 -23.28
C ILE A 96 53.43 -26.95 -22.14
N GLY A 97 52.28 -27.51 -22.51
CA GLY A 97 51.06 -27.48 -21.70
C GLY A 97 50.82 -28.66 -20.77
N GLU A 98 49.81 -28.49 -19.90
CA GLU A 98 48.87 -29.53 -19.48
C GLU A 98 47.68 -28.93 -18.71
N SER A 99 46.48 -29.41 -19.02
CA SER A 99 45.18 -29.28 -18.32
C SER A 99 44.66 -27.88 -17.96
N SER A 100 43.72 -27.39 -18.77
CA SER A 100 42.98 -26.14 -18.57
C SER A 100 41.98 -26.21 -17.41
N LEU A 101 42.36 -25.65 -16.26
CA LEU A 101 41.44 -24.99 -15.33
C LEU A 101 41.05 -23.62 -15.93
N PRO A 102 39.77 -23.22 -15.93
CA PRO A 102 39.37 -21.94 -16.52
C PRO A 102 39.92 -20.77 -15.68
N SER A 103 40.60 -19.82 -16.34
CA SER A 103 41.34 -18.73 -15.71
C SER A 103 40.45 -17.75 -14.91
N ASP A 104 41.01 -17.16 -13.86
CA ASP A 104 40.39 -16.16 -12.97
C ASP A 104 39.83 -14.90 -13.66
N LYS A 105 40.04 -14.72 -14.97
CA LYS A 105 39.40 -13.66 -15.77
C LYS A 105 37.93 -13.95 -16.12
N GLU A 106 37.47 -15.20 -16.08
CA GLU A 106 36.05 -15.53 -16.30
C GLU A 106 35.17 -15.41 -15.04
N ARG A 107 35.77 -15.44 -13.83
CA ARG A 107 35.02 -15.24 -12.57
C ARG A 107 34.54 -13.80 -12.34
N ARG A 108 35.19 -12.82 -12.98
CA ARG A 108 34.87 -11.38 -12.85
C ARG A 108 34.05 -10.86 -14.03
N LYS A 109 32.82 -11.37 -14.25
CA LYS A 109 31.78 -10.72 -15.08
C LYS A 109 30.42 -11.44 -15.06
N THR A 110 29.84 -11.66 -13.87
CA THR A 110 28.37 -11.80 -13.74
C THR A 110 27.93 -11.10 -12.46
N LYS A 111 27.06 -10.09 -12.56
CA LYS A 111 26.34 -9.56 -11.38
C LYS A 111 25.56 -10.73 -10.78
N ARG A 112 25.91 -11.18 -9.57
CA ARG A 112 25.20 -12.24 -8.83
C ARG A 112 23.84 -11.71 -8.38
N THR A 113 22.79 -12.53 -8.48
CA THR A 113 21.42 -12.13 -8.10
C THR A 113 21.19 -12.24 -6.58
N SER A 114 20.13 -11.62 -6.07
CA SER A 114 19.71 -11.80 -4.67
C SER A 114 19.34 -13.25 -4.34
N LEU A 115 18.82 -14.00 -5.32
CA LEU A 115 18.50 -15.42 -5.22
C LEU A 115 19.76 -16.29 -5.12
N ASP A 116 20.82 -15.92 -5.82
CA ASP A 116 22.11 -16.62 -5.77
C ASP A 116 22.65 -16.71 -4.33
N LEU A 117 22.46 -15.66 -3.51
CA LEU A 117 22.92 -15.69 -2.11
C LEU A 117 22.24 -16.79 -1.27
N LEU A 118 21.08 -17.30 -1.69
CA LEU A 118 20.34 -18.37 -1.00
C LEU A 118 20.72 -19.79 -1.49
N LYS A 119 21.55 -19.90 -2.54
CA LYS A 119 21.98 -21.19 -3.08
C LYS A 119 23.06 -21.81 -2.20
N SER A 120 23.00 -23.12 -2.00
CA SER A 120 23.89 -23.87 -1.09
C SER A 120 25.31 -24.07 -1.63
N ASP A 121 25.47 -24.06 -2.94
CA ASP A 121 26.77 -24.25 -3.59
C ASP A 121 27.56 -22.93 -3.68
N ILE A 122 26.95 -21.80 -3.28
CA ILE A 122 27.61 -20.51 -3.22
C ILE A 122 28.36 -20.39 -1.88
N PRO A 123 29.69 -20.16 -1.92
CA PRO A 123 30.49 -20.00 -0.71
C PRO A 123 29.93 -18.92 0.20
N ILE A 124 29.99 -19.18 1.51
CA ILE A 124 29.62 -18.20 2.53
C ILE A 124 30.53 -16.98 2.34
N ASN A 125 29.91 -15.81 2.32
CA ASN A 125 30.58 -14.53 2.20
C ASN A 125 29.87 -13.53 3.13
N ARG A 126 30.52 -12.40 3.40
CA ARG A 126 29.99 -11.40 4.32
C ARG A 126 28.59 -10.90 3.94
N LYS A 127 28.30 -10.71 2.64
CA LYS A 127 26.97 -10.30 2.16
C LYS A 127 25.88 -11.32 2.49
N LYS A 128 26.18 -12.62 2.34
CA LYS A 128 25.28 -13.73 2.71
C LYS A 128 25.03 -13.75 4.22
N VAL A 129 26.08 -13.65 5.04
CA VAL A 129 25.97 -13.66 6.52
C VAL A 129 25.10 -12.51 7.01
N VAL A 130 25.38 -11.27 6.59
CA VAL A 130 24.62 -10.09 7.01
C VAL A 130 23.16 -10.14 6.53
N LYS A 131 22.92 -10.56 5.28
CA LYS A 131 21.56 -10.72 4.73
C LYS A 131 20.76 -11.75 5.53
N MET A 132 21.34 -12.93 5.74
CA MET A 132 20.66 -14.03 6.43
C MET A 132 20.44 -13.73 7.90
N LEU A 133 21.39 -13.10 8.60
CA LEU A 133 21.22 -12.71 10.01
C LEU A 133 19.98 -11.83 10.20
N ARG A 134 19.87 -10.75 9.40
CA ARG A 134 18.73 -9.83 9.45
C ARG A 134 17.41 -10.51 9.12
N GLU A 135 17.41 -11.34 8.07
CA GLU A 135 16.21 -12.08 7.66
C GLU A 135 15.76 -13.02 8.79
N MET A 136 16.67 -13.80 9.40
CA MET A 136 16.33 -14.72 10.48
C MET A 136 15.82 -14.00 11.73
N GLU A 137 16.38 -12.84 12.09
CA GLU A 137 15.90 -12.02 13.20
C GLU A 137 14.48 -11.49 12.96
N TYR A 138 14.20 -10.99 11.75
CA TYR A 138 12.86 -10.55 11.36
C TYR A 138 11.83 -11.68 11.41
N ARG A 139 12.18 -12.87 10.90
CA ARG A 139 11.32 -14.05 10.93
C ARG A 139 11.05 -14.54 12.35
N LEU A 140 12.08 -14.51 13.19
CA LEU A 140 11.95 -14.84 14.61
C LEU A 140 10.93 -13.92 15.29
N HIS A 141 11.06 -12.60 15.08
CA HIS A 141 10.13 -11.62 15.65
C HIS A 141 8.70 -11.83 15.15
N THR A 142 8.52 -12.09 13.85
CA THR A 142 7.20 -12.32 13.24
C THR A 142 6.53 -13.57 13.81
N GLU A 143 7.27 -14.68 13.92
CA GLU A 143 6.73 -15.94 14.48
C GLU A 143 6.43 -15.81 15.98
N GLU A 144 7.22 -15.05 16.74
CA GLU A 144 6.93 -14.76 18.15
C GLU A 144 5.62 -13.97 18.33
N ARG A 145 5.28 -13.06 17.41
CA ARG A 145 3.98 -12.36 17.39
C ARG A 145 2.82 -13.31 17.08
N VAL A 146 2.98 -14.19 16.08
CA VAL A 146 1.98 -15.22 15.74
C VAL A 146 1.69 -16.10 16.95
N LYS A 147 2.72 -16.51 17.69
CA LYS A 147 2.56 -17.27 18.93
C LYS A 147 1.72 -16.51 19.97
N GLN A 148 1.98 -15.21 20.18
CA GLN A 148 1.22 -14.39 21.12
C GLN A 148 -0.27 -14.29 20.72
N GLU A 149 -0.56 -14.02 19.45
CA GLU A 149 -1.94 -13.95 18.94
C GLU A 149 -2.68 -15.29 19.11
N ILE A 150 -1.99 -16.42 18.96
CA ILE A 150 -2.58 -17.75 19.21
C ILE A 150 -2.87 -17.93 20.71
N MET A 151 -1.96 -17.53 21.60
CA MET A 151 -2.17 -17.66 23.05
C MET A 151 -3.33 -16.79 23.56
N GLU A 152 -3.48 -15.57 23.05
CA GLU A 152 -4.60 -14.68 23.39
C GLU A 152 -5.94 -15.26 22.94
N ARG A 153 -5.99 -15.89 21.75
CA ARG A 153 -7.21 -16.57 21.26
C ARG A 153 -7.59 -17.78 22.12
N ILE A 154 -6.61 -18.52 22.63
CA ILE A 154 -6.87 -19.64 23.55
C ILE A 154 -7.50 -19.13 24.86
N GLN A 155 -7.06 -17.97 25.36
CA GLN A 155 -7.60 -17.39 26.60
C GLN A 155 -9.03 -16.85 26.43
N ASN A 156 -9.38 -16.35 25.25
CA ASN A 156 -10.65 -15.67 25.00
C ASN A 156 -11.79 -16.57 24.48
N ASP A 157 -11.49 -17.78 23.99
CA ASP A 157 -12.48 -18.64 23.33
C ASP A 157 -12.85 -19.86 24.19
N SER A 158 -14.09 -19.90 24.71
CA SER A 158 -14.56 -20.95 25.62
C SER A 158 -15.31 -22.09 24.92
N ARG A 159 -15.59 -22.01 23.61
CA ARG A 159 -16.47 -22.97 22.92
C ARG A 159 -16.06 -23.21 21.46
N GLY A 160 -15.16 -24.18 21.27
CA GLY A 160 -15.03 -24.96 20.03
C GLY A 160 -13.69 -24.85 19.30
N SER A 161 -12.95 -25.97 19.24
CA SER A 161 -11.66 -26.18 18.54
C SER A 161 -10.35 -25.91 19.32
N GLN A 162 -10.28 -26.32 20.60
CA GLN A 162 -9.01 -26.27 21.35
C GLN A 162 -7.89 -27.12 20.71
N GLY A 163 -8.21 -28.24 20.05
CA GLY A 163 -7.21 -29.15 19.48
C GLY A 163 -6.38 -28.56 18.33
N ASP A 164 -7.01 -27.90 17.36
CA ASP A 164 -6.32 -27.31 16.21
C ASP A 164 -5.49 -26.07 16.63
N ILE A 165 -6.03 -25.26 17.54
CA ILE A 165 -5.33 -24.09 18.08
C ILE A 165 -4.10 -24.52 18.90
N GLN A 166 -4.21 -25.59 19.70
CA GLN A 166 -3.09 -26.15 20.44
C GLN A 166 -2.01 -26.71 19.50
N GLN A 167 -2.39 -27.38 18.42
CA GLN A 167 -1.44 -27.90 17.43
C GLN A 167 -0.69 -26.76 16.71
N ARG A 168 -1.38 -25.66 16.38
CA ARG A 168 -0.75 -24.46 15.81
C ARG A 168 0.21 -23.76 16.77
N LEU A 169 -0.10 -23.78 18.07
CA LEU A 169 0.80 -23.27 19.10
C LEU A 169 2.10 -24.09 19.16
N VAL A 170 1.99 -25.43 19.15
CA VAL A 170 3.16 -26.32 19.13
C VAL A 170 3.99 -26.10 17.87
N ASP A 171 3.36 -26.01 16.70
CA ASP A 171 4.05 -25.73 15.43
C ASP A 171 4.83 -24.41 15.48
N SER A 172 4.20 -23.34 15.98
CA SER A 172 4.86 -22.03 16.12
C SER A 172 6.02 -22.06 17.12
N GLN A 173 5.86 -22.76 18.25
CA GLN A 173 6.93 -22.93 19.25
C GLN A 173 8.14 -23.67 18.69
N GLU A 174 7.95 -24.74 17.91
CA GLU A 174 9.06 -25.47 17.30
C GLU A 174 9.75 -24.65 16.20
N LYS A 175 9.01 -23.89 15.38
CA LYS A 175 9.61 -22.95 14.41
C LYS A 175 10.47 -21.88 15.09
N ILE A 176 10.02 -21.33 16.22
CA ILE A 176 10.80 -20.35 17.00
C ILE A 176 12.13 -20.97 17.45
N LYS A 177 12.16 -22.24 17.84
CA LYS A 177 13.41 -22.93 18.20
C LYS A 177 14.37 -23.04 17.01
N LEU A 178 13.85 -23.40 15.84
CA LEU A 178 14.64 -23.45 14.60
C LEU A 178 15.22 -22.09 14.23
N LEU A 179 14.39 -21.04 14.27
CA LEU A 179 14.78 -19.66 13.98
C LEU A 179 15.84 -19.16 14.97
N LYS A 180 15.70 -19.43 16.27
CA LYS A 180 16.72 -19.11 17.29
C LYS A 180 18.05 -19.81 17.02
N ARG A 181 18.03 -21.04 16.51
CA ARG A 181 19.25 -21.77 16.12
C ARG A 181 19.89 -21.15 14.88
N ALA A 182 19.11 -20.75 13.88
CA ALA A 182 19.59 -20.07 12.68
C ALA A 182 20.20 -18.69 12.98
N VAL A 183 19.55 -17.88 13.83
CA VAL A 183 20.09 -16.58 14.28
C VAL A 183 21.46 -16.76 14.95
N ARG A 184 21.58 -17.70 15.91
CA ARG A 184 22.86 -17.98 16.58
C ARG A 184 23.95 -18.42 15.61
N LYS A 185 23.61 -19.21 14.59
CA LYS A 185 24.54 -19.62 13.52
C LYS A 185 25.12 -18.39 12.82
N TYR A 186 24.29 -17.49 12.31
CA TYR A 186 24.79 -16.30 11.59
C TYR A 186 25.46 -15.28 12.51
N GLN A 187 25.01 -15.10 13.76
CA GLN A 187 25.70 -14.27 14.76
C GLN A 187 27.12 -14.76 15.05
N SER A 188 27.34 -16.08 15.06
CA SER A 188 28.68 -16.65 15.29
C SER A 188 29.66 -16.41 14.14
N LEU A 189 29.14 -16.07 12.94
CA LEU A 189 29.92 -15.80 11.73
C LEU A 189 30.08 -14.30 11.43
N ASP A 190 29.23 -13.45 12.00
CA ASP A 190 29.24 -12.01 11.73
C ASP A 190 30.53 -11.34 12.24
N ILE A 191 31.11 -10.44 11.47
CA ILE A 191 32.37 -9.74 11.81
C ILE A 191 32.04 -8.27 12.07
N VAL A 192 32.07 -7.90 13.36
CA VAL A 192 31.68 -6.58 13.87
C VAL A 192 32.70 -5.52 13.44
N ASP A 193 32.21 -4.34 13.02
CA ASP A 193 32.99 -3.12 12.70
C ASP A 193 33.96 -3.15 11.50
N ALA A 194 33.96 -4.17 10.63
CA ALA A 194 34.86 -4.20 9.47
C ALA A 194 34.56 -3.03 8.50
N PRO A 195 35.58 -2.24 8.06
CA PRO A 195 35.37 -1.11 7.16
C PRO A 195 34.77 -1.63 5.86
N VAL A 196 33.53 -1.22 5.60
CA VAL A 196 32.86 -1.59 4.37
C VAL A 196 33.47 -0.72 3.27
N SER A 197 34.15 -1.34 2.31
CA SER A 197 34.68 -0.64 1.15
C SER A 197 33.57 0.22 0.50
N PRO A 198 33.89 1.39 -0.10
CA PRO A 198 32.86 2.26 -0.69
C PRO A 198 32.02 1.56 -1.77
N SER A 199 32.53 0.47 -2.36
CA SER A 199 31.82 -0.42 -3.28
C SER A 199 30.88 -1.44 -2.62
N GLU A 200 30.84 -1.52 -1.30
CA GLU A 200 30.15 -2.59 -0.55
C GLU A 200 29.24 -2.08 0.58
N SER A 201 29.17 -0.76 0.79
CA SER A 201 28.38 -0.12 1.85
C SER A 201 26.91 0.11 1.46
N GLU A 202 26.22 -0.97 1.09
CA GLU A 202 24.76 -1.02 1.21
C GLU A 202 24.40 -1.35 2.67
N THR A 203 24.47 -0.34 3.54
CA THR A 203 23.72 -0.37 4.81
C THR A 203 22.26 -0.04 4.49
N PRO A 204 21.30 -0.99 4.58
CA PRO A 204 19.89 -0.65 4.51
C PRO A 204 19.51 -0.06 5.87
N SER A 205 19.16 1.22 5.88
CA SER A 205 18.47 1.82 7.02
C SER A 205 17.13 1.09 7.23
N PHE A 206 16.70 0.95 8.49
CA PHE A 206 15.40 0.38 8.91
C PHE A 206 14.16 1.17 8.42
N ALA A 207 14.28 2.01 7.40
CA ALA A 207 13.16 2.62 6.70
C ALA A 207 12.73 1.70 5.54
N SER A 208 11.60 1.02 5.74
CA SER A 208 10.78 0.36 4.73
C SER A 208 11.56 -0.44 3.67
N GLU A 209 11.80 -1.74 3.92
CA GLU A 209 11.95 -2.67 2.81
C GLU A 209 10.77 -2.43 1.85
N LYS A 210 11.08 -1.91 0.65
CA LYS A 210 10.14 -1.83 -0.46
C LYS A 210 9.44 -3.18 -0.55
N VAL A 211 8.12 -3.22 -0.33
CA VAL A 211 7.32 -4.40 -0.69
C VAL A 211 7.16 -4.33 -2.21
N PRO A 212 7.92 -5.10 -3.00
CA PRO A 212 7.77 -5.07 -4.44
C PRO A 212 6.41 -5.67 -4.79
N LEU A 213 5.74 -5.17 -5.84
CA LEU A 213 4.43 -5.70 -6.21
C LEU A 213 4.52 -7.22 -6.38
N PRO A 214 3.67 -7.97 -5.66
CA PRO A 214 3.82 -9.41 -5.61
C PRO A 214 3.53 -10.04 -6.97
N ALA A 215 4.45 -10.87 -7.45
CA ALA A 215 4.42 -11.41 -8.80
C ALA A 215 3.13 -12.20 -9.05
N ALA A 216 2.42 -11.84 -10.13
CA ALA A 216 1.20 -12.53 -10.56
C ALA A 216 1.50 -13.46 -11.74
N GLY A 217 1.33 -14.77 -11.57
CA GLY A 217 1.72 -15.74 -12.59
C GLY A 217 1.60 -17.18 -12.14
N MET A 218 1.82 -18.09 -13.08
CA MET A 218 1.88 -19.53 -12.80
C MET A 218 3.29 -19.87 -12.34
N LEU A 219 3.44 -20.28 -11.08
CA LEU A 219 4.67 -20.87 -10.56
C LEU A 219 4.55 -22.38 -10.66
N ARG A 220 5.52 -23.02 -11.32
CA ARG A 220 5.76 -24.45 -11.23
C ARG A 220 6.93 -24.69 -10.29
N LEU A 221 6.67 -25.38 -9.19
CA LEU A 221 7.63 -25.75 -8.16
C LEU A 221 7.72 -27.28 -8.11
N LYS A 222 8.87 -27.85 -8.44
CA LYS A 222 9.20 -29.25 -8.15
C LYS A 222 10.12 -29.32 -6.96
N ILE A 223 9.76 -30.17 -6.01
CA ILE A 223 10.59 -30.49 -4.83
C ILE A 223 11.14 -31.89 -5.09
N ALA A 224 12.46 -32.02 -5.24
CA ALA A 224 13.08 -33.29 -5.65
C ALA A 224 13.69 -34.05 -4.48
N GLU A 225 14.55 -33.40 -3.69
CA GLU A 225 15.23 -34.05 -2.58
C GLU A 225 15.74 -33.02 -1.57
N ALA A 226 15.93 -33.45 -0.33
CA ALA A 226 16.66 -32.71 0.70
C ALA A 226 17.76 -33.60 1.28
N ASN A 227 18.82 -32.98 1.78
CA ASN A 227 19.88 -33.71 2.48
C ASN A 227 20.46 -32.88 3.62
N GLN A 228 21.25 -33.54 4.48
CA GLN A 228 21.91 -32.92 5.63
C GLN A 228 20.89 -32.29 6.62
N LEU A 229 19.70 -32.88 6.70
CA LEU A 229 18.67 -32.47 7.65
C LEU A 229 18.95 -33.07 9.03
N THR A 230 18.63 -32.31 10.07
CA THR A 230 18.68 -32.82 11.45
C THR A 230 17.29 -33.32 11.85
N HIS A 231 17.02 -34.62 11.69
CA HIS A 231 15.75 -35.22 12.08
C HIS A 231 15.56 -35.24 13.60
N ALA A 232 14.30 -35.19 14.04
CA ALA A 232 13.94 -35.31 15.43
C ALA A 232 14.29 -36.71 15.97
N PRO A 233 14.87 -36.82 17.18
CA PRO A 233 15.24 -38.11 17.76
C PRO A 233 14.00 -38.97 18.00
N SER A 234 13.89 -40.10 17.28
CA SER A 234 12.78 -41.06 17.42
C SER A 234 13.24 -42.27 18.24
N HIS A 235 12.95 -42.26 19.55
CA HIS A 235 13.22 -43.41 20.43
C HIS A 235 12.16 -44.53 20.32
N THR A 236 11.01 -44.26 19.70
CA THR A 236 9.85 -45.17 19.70
C THR A 236 9.44 -45.71 18.34
N PHE A 237 9.91 -45.13 17.22
CA PHE A 237 9.52 -45.57 15.88
C PHE A 237 10.72 -45.64 14.92
N PRO A 238 10.92 -46.76 14.18
CA PRO A 238 12.16 -46.99 13.43
C PRO A 238 12.39 -46.07 12.22
N MET A 239 11.38 -45.34 11.72
CA MET A 239 11.53 -44.42 10.58
C MET A 239 10.53 -43.26 10.66
N SER A 240 10.99 -42.05 10.97
CA SER A 240 10.20 -40.84 10.75
C SER A 240 9.99 -40.66 9.24
N GLN A 241 8.77 -40.30 8.85
CA GLN A 241 8.51 -39.94 7.45
C GLN A 241 8.52 -38.43 7.29
N THR A 242 9.21 -37.92 6.28
CA THR A 242 9.35 -36.49 6.04
C THR A 242 8.39 -36.00 4.97
N PHE A 243 7.87 -34.79 5.13
CA PHE A 243 7.10 -34.14 4.06
C PHE A 243 7.36 -32.63 4.08
N VAL A 244 7.18 -32.00 2.92
CA VAL A 244 7.32 -30.54 2.77
C VAL A 244 5.95 -29.91 2.62
N ALA A 245 5.65 -28.91 3.44
CA ALA A 245 4.50 -28.05 3.28
C ALA A 245 4.90 -26.78 2.53
N VAL A 246 4.20 -26.49 1.44
CA VAL A 246 4.38 -25.25 0.67
C VAL A 246 3.37 -24.22 1.15
N GLN A 247 3.85 -23.09 1.62
CA GLN A 247 3.05 -21.97 2.08
C GLN A 247 3.31 -20.74 1.20
N VAL A 248 2.25 -20.00 0.90
CA VAL A 248 2.31 -18.77 0.10
C VAL A 248 1.69 -17.67 0.93
N ASN A 249 2.45 -16.61 1.22
CA ASN A 249 2.07 -15.54 2.16
C ASN A 249 1.53 -16.07 3.52
N GLY A 250 2.24 -17.04 4.12
CA GLY A 250 1.87 -17.62 5.43
C GLY A 250 0.65 -18.56 5.43
N ARG A 251 0.07 -18.87 4.25
CA ARG A 251 -1.02 -19.85 4.13
C ARG A 251 -0.55 -21.12 3.43
N ARG A 252 -0.76 -22.28 4.06
CA ARG A 252 -0.47 -23.58 3.44
C ARG A 252 -1.31 -23.79 2.18
N LYS A 253 -0.63 -24.01 1.05
CA LYS A 253 -1.25 -24.25 -0.26
C LYS A 253 -1.14 -25.70 -0.68
N ASN A 254 0.06 -26.30 -0.55
CA ASN A 254 0.34 -27.66 -0.99
C ASN A 254 1.14 -28.43 0.07
N LYS A 255 1.20 -29.75 -0.08
CA LYS A 255 1.98 -30.68 0.75
C LYS A 255 2.51 -31.80 -0.15
N THR A 256 3.78 -32.18 -0.01
CA THR A 256 4.35 -33.35 -0.69
C THR A 256 3.85 -34.65 -0.07
N ARG A 257 4.06 -35.77 -0.79
CA ARG A 257 3.91 -37.09 -0.19
C ARG A 257 4.94 -37.28 0.92
N SER A 258 4.61 -38.13 1.88
CA SER A 258 5.56 -38.48 2.94
C SER A 258 6.64 -39.40 2.37
N SER A 259 7.90 -39.06 2.61
CA SER A 259 9.11 -39.75 2.16
C SER A 259 9.84 -40.37 3.35
N ARG A 260 10.67 -41.39 3.12
CA ARG A 260 11.52 -42.02 4.17
C ARG A 260 13.00 -41.73 3.98
N ASP A 261 13.35 -41.20 2.82
CA ASP A 261 14.69 -40.98 2.30
C ASP A 261 14.87 -39.52 1.85
N ASP A 262 13.96 -38.63 2.26
CA ASP A 262 13.95 -37.20 1.90
C ASP A 262 13.94 -36.93 0.39
N THR A 263 13.40 -37.87 -0.40
CA THR A 263 13.17 -37.71 -1.83
C THR A 263 11.68 -37.58 -2.15
N TRP A 264 11.36 -36.70 -3.09
CA TRP A 264 10.01 -36.41 -3.54
C TRP A 264 9.97 -36.29 -5.06
N SER A 265 8.84 -36.68 -5.67
CA SER A 265 8.58 -36.47 -7.10
C SER A 265 7.47 -35.45 -7.36
N ASP A 266 7.01 -34.79 -6.30
CA ASP A 266 5.88 -33.86 -6.33
C ASP A 266 6.24 -32.57 -7.08
N THR A 267 5.40 -32.24 -8.06
CA THR A 267 5.44 -30.98 -8.80
C THR A 267 4.12 -30.24 -8.58
N PHE A 268 4.21 -29.00 -8.14
CA PHE A 268 3.06 -28.14 -7.87
C PHE A 268 3.01 -27.03 -8.90
N GLU A 269 1.87 -26.93 -9.58
CA GLU A 269 1.51 -25.74 -10.34
C GLU A 269 0.59 -24.91 -9.46
N MET A 270 1.02 -23.69 -9.15
CA MET A 270 0.26 -22.78 -8.33
C MET A 270 0.11 -21.46 -9.04
N ASP A 271 -1.14 -21.03 -9.15
CA ASP A 271 -1.46 -19.67 -9.55
C ASP A 271 -1.12 -18.73 -8.39
N VAL A 272 -0.02 -18.03 -8.54
CA VAL A 272 0.49 -17.07 -7.57
C VAL A 272 -0.14 -15.74 -7.93
N ASN A 273 -1.18 -15.33 -7.19
CA ASN A 273 -1.80 -14.01 -7.33
C ASN A 273 -1.45 -13.18 -6.10
N LYS A 274 -0.61 -12.16 -6.27
CA LYS A 274 -0.14 -11.32 -5.18
C LYS A 274 0.62 -12.09 -4.07
N ALA A 275 1.46 -13.07 -4.41
CA ALA A 275 2.45 -13.56 -3.44
C ALA A 275 3.75 -12.79 -3.44
N SER A 276 4.17 -12.37 -2.25
CA SER A 276 5.49 -11.77 -2.01
C SER A 276 6.56 -12.85 -1.89
N GLU A 277 6.21 -14.01 -1.33
CA GLU A 277 7.16 -15.07 -1.03
C GLU A 277 6.51 -16.47 -0.99
N ILE A 278 7.36 -17.48 -1.15
CA ILE A 278 7.06 -18.88 -0.91
C ILE A 278 7.86 -19.31 0.31
N GLN A 279 7.19 -19.97 1.25
CA GLN A 279 7.82 -20.63 2.37
C GLN A 279 7.67 -22.15 2.22
N LEU A 280 8.77 -22.87 2.38
CA LEU A 280 8.78 -24.33 2.49
C LEU A 280 9.10 -24.69 3.94
N VAL A 281 8.26 -25.52 4.53
CA VAL A 281 8.49 -26.06 5.87
C VAL A 281 8.60 -27.58 5.76
N ILE A 282 9.76 -28.12 6.13
CA ILE A 282 10.03 -29.55 6.15
C ILE A 282 9.61 -30.08 7.52
N TYR A 283 8.78 -31.13 7.54
CA TYR A 283 8.30 -31.76 8.76
C TYR A 283 8.76 -33.20 8.85
N ASP A 284 9.15 -33.61 10.05
CA ASP A 284 9.18 -35.01 10.46
C ASP A 284 7.80 -35.43 10.97
N ARG A 285 7.35 -36.60 10.53
CA ARG A 285 6.17 -37.27 11.06
C ARG A 285 6.59 -38.51 11.86
N ALA A 286 6.30 -38.47 13.16
CA ALA A 286 6.48 -39.59 14.08
C ALA A 286 5.12 -39.93 14.70
N GLY A 287 4.44 -40.95 14.13
CA GLY A 287 3.06 -41.29 14.47
C GLY A 287 2.09 -40.15 14.12
N ASP A 288 1.36 -39.66 15.13
CA ASP A 288 0.39 -38.57 15.01
C ASP A 288 1.00 -37.17 15.20
N ARG A 289 2.27 -37.10 15.60
CA ARG A 289 2.97 -35.82 15.79
C ARG A 289 3.73 -35.43 14.53
N THR A 290 3.59 -34.16 14.14
CA THR A 290 4.39 -33.53 13.08
C THR A 290 5.25 -32.42 13.67
N LEU A 291 6.56 -32.48 13.45
CA LEU A 291 7.51 -31.51 13.97
C LEU A 291 8.22 -30.82 12.80
N PRO A 292 8.22 -29.47 12.73
CA PRO A 292 9.03 -28.78 11.73
C PRO A 292 10.51 -28.97 12.05
N ILE A 293 11.31 -29.32 11.03
CA ILE A 293 12.76 -29.57 11.15
C ILE A 293 13.60 -28.64 10.25
N GLY A 294 12.99 -27.99 9.26
CA GLY A 294 13.70 -27.12 8.34
C GLY A 294 12.78 -26.08 7.69
N LEU A 295 13.34 -24.90 7.41
CA LEU A 295 12.62 -23.75 6.85
C LEU A 295 13.39 -23.16 5.66
N VAL A 296 12.67 -22.83 4.59
CA VAL A 296 13.20 -22.12 3.41
C VAL A 296 12.22 -21.02 3.01
N TRP A 297 12.73 -19.83 2.70
CA TRP A 297 11.94 -18.72 2.16
C TRP A 297 12.54 -18.23 0.86
N LEU A 298 11.71 -18.11 -0.17
CA LEU A 298 12.11 -17.59 -1.48
C LEU A 298 11.18 -16.43 -1.85
N LYS A 299 11.74 -15.23 -2.03
CA LYS A 299 10.98 -14.07 -2.49
C LYS A 299 10.61 -14.28 -3.98
N MET A 300 9.34 -14.01 -4.32
CA MET A 300 8.85 -14.20 -5.70
C MET A 300 9.56 -13.29 -6.71
N ILE A 301 9.96 -12.10 -6.27
CA ILE A 301 10.74 -11.16 -7.10
C ILE A 301 12.12 -11.71 -7.44
N ASP A 302 12.80 -12.33 -6.47
CA ASP A 302 14.14 -12.91 -6.65
C ASP A 302 14.08 -14.08 -7.66
N ILE A 303 13.05 -14.91 -7.58
CA ILE A 303 12.78 -15.99 -8.55
C ILE A 303 12.53 -15.41 -9.95
N ALA A 304 11.67 -14.39 -10.06
CA ALA A 304 11.32 -13.80 -11.34
C ALA A 304 12.53 -13.09 -12.01
N GLU A 305 13.35 -12.41 -11.21
CA GLU A 305 14.56 -11.74 -11.71
C GLU A 305 15.60 -12.74 -12.19
N ASP A 306 15.87 -13.80 -11.43
CA ASP A 306 16.86 -14.82 -11.80
C ASP A 306 16.45 -15.56 -13.08
N LEU A 307 15.15 -15.91 -13.23
CA LEU A 307 14.59 -16.46 -14.48
C LEU A 307 14.76 -15.49 -15.67
N ARG A 308 14.52 -14.18 -15.46
CA ARG A 308 14.70 -13.15 -16.49
C ARG A 308 16.16 -13.03 -16.91
N GLN A 309 17.09 -12.99 -15.97
CA GLN A 309 18.52 -12.90 -16.25
C GLN A 309 19.03 -14.16 -16.98
N LYS A 310 18.59 -15.35 -16.55
CA LYS A 310 18.93 -16.62 -17.20
C LYS A 310 18.40 -16.67 -18.64
N LYS A 311 17.17 -16.19 -18.88
CA LYS A 311 16.61 -16.02 -20.24
C LYS A 311 17.46 -15.09 -21.11
N LYS A 312 17.90 -13.95 -20.56
CA LYS A 312 18.76 -12.99 -21.28
C LYS A 312 20.12 -13.59 -21.65
N ARG A 313 20.73 -14.35 -20.75
CA ARG A 313 22.03 -15.03 -21.01
C ARG A 313 21.91 -16.12 -22.08
N MET A 314 20.79 -16.83 -22.13
CA MET A 314 20.51 -17.82 -23.18
C MET A 314 20.36 -17.17 -24.56
N LEU A 315 19.60 -16.07 -24.65
CA LEU A 315 19.40 -15.30 -25.89
C LEU A 315 20.68 -14.64 -26.44
N GLN A 316 21.72 -14.47 -25.62
CA GLN A 316 23.00 -13.89 -26.03
C GLN A 316 24.01 -14.94 -26.53
N LYS A 317 23.73 -16.23 -26.36
CA LYS A 317 24.65 -17.33 -26.67
C LYS A 317 24.26 -18.17 -27.90
N GLU A 318 23.10 -17.95 -28.50
CA GLU A 318 22.61 -18.72 -29.65
C GLU A 318 22.29 -17.81 -30.85
N ASP A 319 22.77 -18.16 -32.04
CA ASP A 319 22.20 -17.71 -33.31
C ASP A 319 20.84 -18.40 -33.48
N VAL A 320 19.76 -17.76 -33.01
CA VAL A 320 18.45 -18.42 -32.92
C VAL A 320 17.73 -18.47 -34.27
N ASP A 321 17.62 -19.68 -34.82
CA ASP A 321 16.68 -20.08 -35.86
C ASP A 321 15.22 -19.81 -35.42
N CYS A 322 14.51 -18.99 -36.20
CA CYS A 322 13.20 -18.42 -35.88
C CYS A 322 12.03 -19.42 -35.96
N THR A 323 12.30 -20.72 -36.14
CA THR A 323 11.28 -21.75 -36.38
C THR A 323 10.94 -22.63 -35.18
N LYS A 324 11.59 -22.46 -34.01
CA LYS A 324 11.35 -23.28 -32.80
C LYS A 324 10.68 -22.51 -31.66
N PRO A 325 9.78 -23.14 -30.87
CA PRO A 325 9.20 -22.52 -29.68
C PRO A 325 10.28 -22.18 -28.65
N SER A 326 10.17 -20.99 -28.03
CA SER A 326 11.15 -20.48 -27.07
C SER A 326 11.38 -21.47 -25.90
N PRO A 327 12.64 -21.74 -25.50
CA PRO A 327 12.93 -22.69 -24.43
C PRO A 327 12.32 -22.23 -23.09
N SER A 328 11.64 -23.14 -22.39
CA SER A 328 11.15 -22.88 -21.05
C SER A 328 12.33 -22.75 -20.08
N VAL A 329 12.54 -21.56 -19.51
CA VAL A 329 13.65 -21.30 -18.59
C VAL A 329 13.27 -21.79 -17.20
N VAL A 330 14.13 -22.63 -16.61
CA VAL A 330 13.94 -23.23 -15.28
C VAL A 330 15.17 -22.95 -14.42
N ILE A 331 14.96 -22.61 -13.14
CA ILE A 331 16.01 -22.60 -12.11
C ILE A 331 16.01 -23.99 -11.48
N SER A 332 17.17 -24.64 -11.44
CA SER A 332 17.32 -25.99 -10.90
C SER A 332 18.59 -26.01 -10.07
N ASP A 333 18.46 -25.76 -8.77
CA ASP A 333 19.58 -25.50 -7.86
C ASP A 333 19.29 -26.01 -6.45
N TRP A 334 20.35 -26.18 -5.65
CA TRP A 334 20.28 -26.43 -4.21
C TRP A 334 20.12 -25.13 -3.43
N PHE A 335 19.15 -25.09 -2.51
CA PHE A 335 18.87 -23.96 -1.62
C PHE A 335 19.12 -24.35 -0.17
N ASP A 336 19.65 -23.41 0.62
CA ASP A 336 19.92 -23.65 2.03
C ASP A 336 18.64 -23.81 2.84
N VAL A 337 18.62 -24.81 3.71
CA VAL A 337 17.54 -25.07 4.68
C VAL A 337 18.01 -24.59 6.05
N GLU A 338 17.20 -23.74 6.68
CA GLU A 338 17.51 -23.21 8.00
C GLU A 338 16.90 -24.09 9.10
N PRO A 339 17.65 -24.45 10.16
CA PRO A 339 19.01 -23.99 10.47
C PRO A 339 20.14 -24.78 9.79
N THR A 340 19.88 -26.01 9.35
CA THR A 340 20.86 -26.92 8.77
C THR A 340 20.25 -27.72 7.62
N GLY A 341 21.02 -27.90 6.54
CA GLY A 341 20.66 -28.76 5.41
C GLY A 341 20.47 -27.98 4.11
N ARG A 342 20.04 -28.70 3.07
CA ARG A 342 19.73 -28.11 1.76
C ARG A 342 18.61 -28.88 1.05
N ILE A 343 17.91 -28.19 0.17
CA ILE A 343 16.81 -28.75 -0.62
C ILE A 343 17.00 -28.43 -2.11
N TYR A 344 16.81 -29.42 -2.97
CA TYR A 344 16.89 -29.27 -4.42
C TYR A 344 15.52 -28.92 -4.99
N LEU A 345 15.44 -27.75 -5.62
CA LEU A 345 14.21 -27.20 -6.17
C LEU A 345 14.35 -26.96 -7.67
N GLN A 346 13.30 -27.28 -8.42
CA GLN A 346 13.14 -26.80 -9.79
C GLN A 346 11.99 -25.80 -9.85
N LEU A 347 12.31 -24.56 -10.21
CA LEU A 347 11.39 -23.42 -10.22
C LEU A 347 11.25 -22.91 -11.65
N SER A 348 10.02 -22.76 -12.11
CA SER A 348 9.71 -21.94 -13.28
C SER A 348 8.52 -21.04 -12.97
N PHE A 349 8.55 -19.83 -13.54
CA PHE A 349 7.51 -18.84 -13.31
C PHE A 349 7.13 -18.18 -14.63
N VAL A 350 5.84 -18.21 -14.93
CA VAL A 350 5.27 -17.57 -16.11
C VAL A 350 4.34 -16.46 -15.62
N ARG A 351 4.74 -15.20 -15.84
CA ARG A 351 3.92 -14.04 -15.47
C ARG A 351 2.60 -14.08 -16.26
N LYS A 352 1.47 -13.89 -15.58
CA LYS A 352 0.16 -13.78 -16.24
C LYS A 352 0.18 -12.60 -17.21
N GLY A 353 -0.13 -12.85 -18.49
CA GLY A 353 -0.15 -11.84 -19.54
C GLY A 353 1.05 -11.83 -20.50
N ALA A 354 2.02 -12.75 -20.38
CA ALA A 354 3.10 -12.88 -21.35
C ALA A 354 2.58 -13.39 -22.71
N LYS A 355 2.21 -12.49 -23.62
CA LYS A 355 2.11 -12.79 -25.06
C LYS A 355 3.50 -12.74 -25.67
N ILE A 356 3.84 -13.73 -26.49
CA ILE A 356 4.90 -13.59 -27.51
C ILE A 356 4.41 -12.47 -28.44
N ILE A 357 5.18 -11.40 -28.58
CA ILE A 357 4.89 -10.31 -29.52
C ILE A 357 5.69 -10.59 -30.79
N PRO A 358 5.08 -10.96 -31.92
CA PRO A 358 5.67 -10.69 -33.22
C PRO A 358 5.53 -9.20 -33.49
N PHE A 359 6.63 -8.56 -33.86
CA PHE A 359 6.68 -7.18 -34.34
C PHE A 359 5.82 -7.04 -35.60
N ASN A 360 4.69 -6.32 -35.53
CA ASN A 360 4.26 -5.29 -36.48
C ASN A 360 2.78 -4.88 -36.33
N LYS A 361 2.57 -3.56 -36.49
CA LYS A 361 1.33 -2.82 -36.77
C LYS A 361 0.39 -2.46 -35.61
N LEU A 362 0.25 -1.14 -35.46
CA LEU A 362 -0.84 -0.44 -34.77
C LEU A 362 -2.22 -0.79 -35.35
N LYS A 363 -3.18 -1.15 -34.49
CA LYS A 363 -4.44 -0.40 -34.28
C LYS A 363 -5.32 -1.06 -33.21
N ARG A 364 -6.02 -0.15 -32.50
CA ARG A 364 -7.15 -0.29 -31.57
C ARG A 364 -8.03 -1.52 -31.79
N SER A 365 -8.35 -2.23 -30.72
CA SER A 365 -9.73 -2.49 -30.25
C SER A 365 -9.68 -3.25 -28.93
N GLY A 366 -10.49 -2.79 -27.98
CA GLY A 366 -10.58 -3.36 -26.65
C GLY A 366 -11.00 -4.83 -26.66
N ALA A 367 -10.47 -5.55 -25.68
CA ALA A 367 -11.09 -6.75 -25.16
C ALA A 367 -10.80 -6.77 -23.66
N ILE A 368 -11.79 -6.31 -22.89
CA ILE A 368 -11.91 -6.54 -21.45
C ILE A 368 -11.79 -8.06 -21.24
N ARG A 369 -10.90 -8.51 -20.34
CA ARG A 369 -10.98 -9.86 -19.78
C ARG A 369 -11.01 -9.76 -18.26
N GLU A 370 -12.16 -10.17 -17.75
CA GLU A 370 -12.55 -10.24 -16.35
C GLU A 370 -11.66 -11.22 -15.57
N LEU A 371 -11.31 -10.84 -14.34
CA LEU A 371 -10.84 -11.79 -13.33
C LEU A 371 -12.03 -12.70 -12.98
N GLU A 372 -11.89 -14.02 -13.12
CA GLU A 372 -12.80 -14.97 -12.49
C GLU A 372 -12.61 -14.89 -10.96
N GLY A 373 -13.39 -14.01 -10.34
CA GLY A 373 -13.59 -13.95 -8.90
C GLY A 373 -14.57 -15.04 -8.46
N LYS A 374 -14.51 -15.44 -7.19
CA LYS A 374 -15.53 -16.28 -6.56
C LYS A 374 -16.90 -15.60 -6.77
N VAL A 375 -17.81 -16.28 -7.47
CA VAL A 375 -19.18 -15.80 -7.71
C VAL A 375 -20.03 -16.14 -6.50
N ASP A 376 -20.44 -15.12 -5.74
CA ASP A 376 -21.37 -15.28 -4.62
C ASP A 376 -22.80 -15.04 -5.14
N VAL A 377 -23.69 -16.04 -4.99
CA VAL A 377 -25.06 -15.99 -5.53
C VAL A 377 -26.06 -15.65 -4.43
N SER A 378 -26.90 -14.63 -4.66
CA SER A 378 -27.96 -14.20 -3.73
C SER A 378 -29.22 -13.80 -4.52
N HIS A 379 -30.37 -14.40 -4.22
CA HIS A 379 -31.66 -14.14 -4.90
C HIS A 379 -31.55 -14.07 -6.44
N GLY A 380 -30.72 -14.94 -7.05
CA GLY A 380 -30.50 -14.98 -8.51
C GLY A 380 -29.49 -13.95 -9.05
N HIS A 381 -28.91 -13.08 -8.22
CA HIS A 381 -27.79 -12.23 -8.59
C HIS A 381 -26.46 -12.97 -8.46
N LYS A 382 -25.61 -12.92 -9.48
CA LYS A 382 -24.23 -13.42 -9.47
C LYS A 382 -23.26 -12.30 -9.13
N PHE A 383 -22.91 -12.12 -7.86
CA PHE A 383 -22.01 -11.05 -7.44
C PHE A 383 -20.54 -11.47 -7.56
N VAL A 384 -19.76 -10.61 -8.19
CA VAL A 384 -18.31 -10.74 -8.28
C VAL A 384 -17.62 -9.52 -7.65
N SER A 385 -16.52 -9.78 -6.96
CA SER A 385 -15.67 -8.72 -6.40
C SER A 385 -14.95 -8.00 -7.53
N LYS A 386 -15.38 -6.78 -7.87
CA LYS A 386 -14.73 -5.92 -8.86
C LYS A 386 -14.05 -4.75 -8.15
N ARG A 387 -12.83 -4.44 -8.55
CA ARG A 387 -12.10 -3.25 -8.07
C ARG A 387 -12.49 -2.08 -8.97
N PHE A 388 -13.01 -1.02 -8.38
CA PHE A 388 -13.32 0.21 -9.11
C PHE A 388 -12.44 1.32 -8.54
N TYR A 389 -11.83 2.11 -9.43
CA TYR A 389 -11.04 3.30 -9.08
C TYR A 389 -11.88 4.58 -9.08
N GLN A 390 -13.18 4.45 -9.33
CA GLN A 390 -14.20 5.49 -9.19
C GLN A 390 -15.06 5.18 -7.95
N ILE A 391 -15.51 6.21 -7.25
CA ILE A 391 -16.34 6.07 -6.05
C ILE A 391 -17.73 5.57 -6.45
N LEU A 392 -18.05 4.32 -6.10
CA LEU A 392 -19.38 3.75 -6.31
C LEU A 392 -20.24 3.89 -5.05
N ARG A 393 -21.50 4.29 -5.22
CA ARG A 393 -22.47 4.30 -4.12
C ARG A 393 -23.15 2.93 -3.99
N CYS A 394 -23.16 2.37 -2.79
CA CYS A 394 -23.82 1.09 -2.51
C CYS A 394 -25.33 1.20 -2.72
N SER A 395 -25.93 0.29 -3.48
CA SER A 395 -27.36 0.31 -3.77
C SER A 395 -28.23 -0.15 -2.59
N VAL A 396 -27.61 -0.73 -1.56
CA VAL A 396 -28.27 -1.21 -0.34
C VAL A 396 -28.17 -0.17 0.78
N CYS A 397 -26.98 0.09 1.32
CA CYS A 397 -26.80 0.99 2.46
C CYS A 397 -26.55 2.46 2.09
N ARG A 398 -26.38 2.79 0.80
CA ARG A 398 -26.11 4.14 0.28
C ARG A 398 -24.77 4.77 0.67
N ASP A 399 -23.88 4.06 1.37
CA ASP A 399 -22.48 4.47 1.61
C ASP A 399 -21.58 4.18 0.42
N PHE A 400 -20.40 4.79 0.39
CA PHE A 400 -19.42 4.62 -0.68
C PHE A 400 -18.65 3.30 -0.58
N ASN A 401 -18.45 2.65 -1.73
CA ASN A 401 -17.52 1.55 -1.89
C ASN A 401 -16.16 2.12 -2.28
N VAL A 402 -15.25 2.17 -1.31
CA VAL A 402 -13.85 2.48 -1.55
C VAL A 402 -13.09 1.19 -1.88
N ASN A 403 -12.43 1.16 -3.04
CA ASN A 403 -11.58 0.09 -3.55
C ASN A 403 -12.31 -1.14 -4.12
N ILE A 404 -13.04 -1.94 -3.32
CA ILE A 404 -13.59 -3.24 -3.76
C ILE A 404 -15.12 -3.23 -3.61
N THR A 405 -15.83 -3.37 -4.74
CA THR A 405 -17.30 -3.40 -4.80
C THR A 405 -17.77 -4.78 -5.28
N TYR A 406 -18.84 -5.30 -4.68
CA TYR A 406 -19.55 -6.45 -5.21
C TYR A 406 -20.50 -5.97 -6.31
N GLN A 407 -20.30 -6.44 -7.54
CA GLN A 407 -21.16 -6.09 -8.66
C GLN A 407 -21.77 -7.35 -9.27
N CYS A 408 -23.07 -7.33 -9.52
CA CYS A 408 -23.75 -8.41 -10.21
C CYS A 408 -23.31 -8.48 -11.69
N GLU A 409 -22.93 -9.65 -12.19
CA GLU A 409 -22.52 -9.83 -13.59
C GLU A 409 -23.67 -9.59 -14.58
N ASP A 410 -24.91 -9.91 -14.19
CA ASP A 410 -26.05 -9.85 -15.11
C ASP A 410 -26.71 -8.46 -15.17
N CYS A 411 -26.99 -7.83 -14.02
CA CYS A 411 -27.65 -6.52 -13.98
C CYS A 411 -26.70 -5.35 -13.65
N HIS A 412 -25.45 -5.61 -13.24
CA HIS A 412 -24.53 -4.59 -12.75
C HIS A 412 -24.97 -3.86 -11.46
N LEU A 413 -25.89 -4.44 -10.68
CA LEU A 413 -26.21 -3.93 -9.34
C LEU A 413 -24.95 -3.96 -8.47
N SER A 414 -24.61 -2.82 -7.86
CA SER A 414 -23.38 -2.66 -7.07
C SER A 414 -23.67 -2.45 -5.58
N CYS A 415 -22.95 -3.18 -4.71
CA CYS A 415 -23.07 -3.09 -3.25
C CYS A 415 -21.75 -3.48 -2.55
N HIS A 416 -21.66 -3.29 -1.22
CA HIS A 416 -20.51 -3.80 -0.45
C HIS A 416 -20.54 -5.33 -0.35
N LYS A 417 -19.37 -5.92 -0.08
CA LYS A 417 -19.23 -7.35 0.24
C LYS A 417 -20.09 -7.81 1.42
N ASN A 418 -20.45 -6.94 2.35
CA ASN A 418 -21.31 -7.27 3.49
C ASN A 418 -22.78 -6.85 3.27
N CYS A 419 -23.15 -6.50 2.03
CA CYS A 419 -24.49 -6.05 1.66
C CYS A 419 -25.17 -6.93 0.60
N TYR A 420 -24.45 -7.86 -0.04
CA TYR A 420 -25.01 -8.64 -1.18
C TYR A 420 -26.10 -9.65 -0.76
N ASP A 421 -26.01 -10.17 0.46
CA ASP A 421 -27.00 -11.04 1.11
C ASP A 421 -28.25 -10.27 1.56
N ARG A 422 -28.13 -8.94 1.70
CA ARG A 422 -29.21 -8.01 2.04
C ARG A 422 -29.99 -7.49 0.84
N VAL A 423 -29.68 -7.90 -0.38
CA VAL A 423 -30.43 -7.51 -1.58
C VAL A 423 -31.80 -8.22 -1.58
N PRO A 424 -32.93 -7.51 -1.45
CA PRO A 424 -34.24 -8.13 -1.24
C PRO A 424 -34.97 -8.51 -2.54
N SER A 425 -34.48 -8.07 -3.70
CA SER A 425 -35.09 -8.35 -5.00
C SER A 425 -34.40 -9.50 -5.72
N ARG A 426 -35.16 -10.21 -6.57
CA ARG A 426 -34.57 -11.14 -7.54
C ARG A 426 -33.91 -10.39 -8.70
N CYS A 427 -32.87 -10.98 -9.28
CA CYS A 427 -32.22 -10.41 -10.46
C CYS A 427 -33.16 -10.40 -11.67
N LEU A 428 -33.45 -9.21 -12.21
CA LEU A 428 -34.37 -9.02 -13.34
C LEU A 428 -33.72 -9.20 -14.73
N ALA A 429 -32.45 -9.62 -14.79
CA ALA A 429 -31.68 -9.71 -16.04
C ALA A 429 -31.77 -11.08 -16.76
N ARG A 430 -32.32 -12.14 -16.15
CA ARG A 430 -32.53 -13.45 -16.80
C ARG A 430 -33.93 -13.99 -16.53
N GLU A 431 -34.68 -14.30 -17.58
CA GLU A 431 -35.90 -15.11 -17.49
C GLU A 431 -35.51 -16.59 -17.45
N SER A 432 -35.67 -17.27 -16.30
CA SER A 432 -36.35 -18.58 -16.20
C SER A 432 -36.19 -19.30 -14.83
N ILE A 433 -37.37 -19.67 -14.30
CA ILE A 433 -37.75 -20.96 -13.70
C ILE A 433 -36.94 -21.48 -12.50
N SER A 434 -37.38 -21.08 -11.30
CA SER A 434 -37.54 -21.99 -10.15
C SER A 434 -38.73 -21.49 -9.32
N PRO A 435 -39.79 -22.30 -9.10
CA PRO A 435 -40.90 -21.90 -8.25
C PRO A 435 -40.49 -21.94 -6.78
N VAL A 436 -41.19 -21.14 -5.98
CA VAL A 436 -41.20 -21.09 -4.50
C VAL A 436 -40.05 -20.29 -3.83
N ASP A 437 -40.22 -18.96 -3.74
CA ASP A 437 -40.10 -18.29 -2.43
C ASP A 437 -41.49 -17.79 -2.06
N GLU A 438 -42.35 -18.72 -1.63
CA GLU A 438 -43.52 -18.34 -0.83
C GLU A 438 -43.03 -17.89 0.55
N GLY A 439 -42.57 -16.64 0.60
CA GLY A 439 -42.07 -16.00 1.82
C GLY A 439 -41.54 -14.58 1.62
N GLY A 440 -41.48 -14.09 0.38
CA GLY A 440 -41.03 -12.74 0.06
C GLY A 440 -42.04 -11.66 0.44
N PHE A 441 -41.52 -10.54 0.94
CA PHE A 441 -42.23 -9.28 1.16
C PHE A 441 -43.03 -8.88 -0.11
N LYS A 442 -44.37 -8.94 -0.05
CA LYS A 442 -45.27 -8.65 -1.17
C LYS A 442 -45.46 -7.13 -1.36
N TYR A 443 -44.40 -6.42 -1.73
CA TYR A 443 -44.46 -5.00 -2.07
C TYR A 443 -44.07 -4.82 -3.53
N ASN A 444 -44.97 -4.24 -4.34
CA ASN A 444 -44.84 -4.18 -5.79
C ASN A 444 -45.38 -2.85 -6.34
N ILE A 445 -44.76 -1.74 -5.95
CA ILE A 445 -45.09 -0.40 -6.45
C ILE A 445 -44.04 0.01 -7.50
N PRO A 446 -44.43 0.14 -8.79
CA PRO A 446 -43.49 0.49 -9.86
C PRO A 446 -43.04 1.95 -9.76
N HIS A 447 -41.81 2.23 -10.21
CA HIS A 447 -41.28 3.58 -10.31
C HIS A 447 -41.89 4.31 -11.52
N ARG A 448 -42.27 5.58 -11.35
CA ARG A 448 -42.72 6.46 -12.45
C ARG A 448 -41.56 7.33 -12.91
N PHE A 449 -40.95 6.99 -14.04
CA PHE A 449 -39.73 7.65 -14.51
C PHE A 449 -39.99 8.84 -15.43
N GLU A 450 -39.28 9.94 -15.16
CA GLU A 450 -39.13 11.10 -16.03
C GLU A 450 -37.66 11.24 -16.49
N THR A 451 -37.43 11.67 -17.73
CA THR A 451 -36.07 11.94 -18.22
C THR A 451 -35.67 13.38 -17.86
N ILE A 452 -34.61 13.52 -17.06
CA ILE A 452 -34.12 14.83 -16.62
C ILE A 452 -32.67 15.06 -17.06
N MET A 453 -32.25 16.32 -17.00
CA MET A 453 -30.86 16.73 -17.06
C MET A 453 -30.36 16.97 -15.64
N VAL A 454 -29.23 16.34 -15.28
CA VAL A 454 -28.65 16.45 -13.95
C VAL A 454 -27.58 17.55 -13.94
N ILE A 455 -27.67 18.47 -12.99
CA ILE A 455 -26.82 19.68 -12.87
C ILE A 455 -25.84 19.55 -11.66
N GLY A 456 -25.48 18.34 -11.25
CA GLY A 456 -24.54 18.08 -10.15
C GLY A 456 -24.25 16.59 -9.94
N THR A 457 -23.22 16.25 -9.14
CA THR A 457 -22.78 14.86 -8.96
C THR A 457 -23.84 14.05 -8.23
N ASN A 458 -24.54 13.19 -8.97
CA ASN A 458 -25.55 12.28 -8.44
C ASN A 458 -25.19 10.85 -8.84
N TRP A 459 -25.58 9.87 -8.04
CA TRP A 459 -25.26 8.46 -8.29
C TRP A 459 -26.50 7.69 -8.72
N CYS A 460 -26.30 6.75 -9.62
CA CYS A 460 -27.32 5.78 -10.00
C CYS A 460 -27.63 4.87 -8.81
N SER A 461 -28.90 4.79 -8.42
CA SER A 461 -29.36 3.96 -7.28
C SER A 461 -29.39 2.46 -7.57
N HIS A 462 -28.80 2.02 -8.68
CA HIS A 462 -28.72 0.62 -9.11
C HIS A 462 -27.27 0.16 -9.34
N CYS A 463 -26.52 0.79 -10.23
CA CYS A 463 -25.13 0.40 -10.49
C CYS A 463 -24.12 1.17 -9.63
N GLY A 464 -24.58 2.15 -8.86
CA GLY A 464 -23.73 2.94 -7.98
C GLY A 464 -22.79 3.90 -8.70
N LEU A 465 -22.80 3.99 -10.03
CA LEU A 465 -21.94 4.88 -10.80
C LEU A 465 -22.50 6.31 -10.86
N ILE A 466 -21.62 7.29 -11.02
CA ILE A 466 -21.98 8.69 -11.22
C ILE A 466 -22.86 8.84 -12.47
N LEU A 467 -23.90 9.64 -12.36
CA LEU A 467 -24.80 10.00 -13.45
C LEU A 467 -24.13 11.09 -14.30
N PRO A 468 -24.19 10.98 -15.64
CA PRO A 468 -23.53 11.92 -16.53
C PRO A 468 -24.06 13.35 -16.30
N LEU A 469 -23.13 14.29 -16.08
CA LEU A 469 -23.42 15.70 -15.84
C LEU A 469 -23.81 16.39 -17.15
N ALA A 470 -24.81 17.28 -17.08
CA ALA A 470 -25.27 18.10 -18.21
C ALA A 470 -25.73 17.31 -19.46
N VAL A 471 -26.09 16.04 -19.30
CA VAL A 471 -26.66 15.21 -20.37
C VAL A 471 -28.11 14.85 -20.04
N LYS A 472 -29.05 15.09 -20.97
CA LYS A 472 -30.47 14.75 -20.82
C LYS A 472 -30.72 13.25 -21.07
N ASN A 473 -30.14 12.40 -20.24
CA ASN A 473 -30.21 10.94 -20.37
C ASN A 473 -30.27 10.19 -19.03
N VAL A 474 -30.81 10.86 -18.00
CA VAL A 474 -30.99 10.30 -16.65
C VAL A 474 -32.47 10.10 -16.38
N LYS A 475 -32.84 8.95 -15.79
CA LYS A 475 -34.20 8.64 -15.37
C LYS A 475 -34.34 8.94 -13.88
N LYS A 476 -35.22 9.88 -13.52
CA LYS A 476 -35.58 10.18 -12.14
C LYS A 476 -37.00 9.71 -11.87
N CYS A 477 -37.22 9.03 -10.75
CA CYS A 477 -38.58 8.70 -10.32
C CYS A 477 -39.28 9.96 -9.79
N THR A 478 -40.48 10.28 -10.28
CA THR A 478 -41.27 11.42 -9.83
C THR A 478 -41.79 11.24 -8.40
N GLU A 479 -41.99 10.00 -7.97
CA GLU A 479 -42.56 9.69 -6.66
C GLU A 479 -41.50 9.65 -5.55
N CYS A 480 -40.42 8.88 -5.73
CA CYS A 480 -39.41 8.68 -4.68
C CYS A 480 -38.11 9.48 -4.87
N GLY A 481 -37.97 10.19 -5.99
CA GLY A 481 -36.79 11.01 -6.29
C GLY A 481 -35.52 10.24 -6.66
N ALA A 482 -35.52 8.90 -6.59
CA ALA A 482 -34.36 8.08 -6.94
C ALA A 482 -33.98 8.25 -8.42
N MET A 483 -32.67 8.27 -8.69
CA MET A 483 -32.11 8.53 -10.01
C MET A 483 -31.32 7.33 -10.53
N TYR A 484 -31.46 7.08 -11.83
CA TYR A 484 -30.88 5.91 -12.52
C TYR A 484 -30.34 6.31 -13.89
N HIS A 485 -29.31 5.61 -14.36
CA HIS A 485 -28.98 5.68 -15.80
C HIS A 485 -30.16 5.18 -16.62
N ALA A 486 -30.37 5.75 -17.81
CA ALA A 486 -31.43 5.29 -18.71
C ALA A 486 -31.36 3.78 -19.00
N LYS A 487 -30.15 3.21 -19.12
CA LYS A 487 -29.93 1.77 -19.29
C LYS A 487 -30.22 0.92 -18.04
N CYS A 488 -30.23 1.52 -16.85
CA CYS A 488 -30.46 0.81 -15.60
C CYS A 488 -31.93 0.71 -15.22
N CYS A 489 -32.82 1.54 -15.78
CA CYS A 489 -34.22 1.62 -15.35
C CYS A 489 -34.99 0.30 -15.50
N GLN A 490 -34.65 -0.52 -16.50
CA GLN A 490 -35.28 -1.82 -16.75
C GLN A 490 -34.91 -2.91 -15.71
N PHE A 491 -33.85 -2.68 -14.93
CA PHE A 491 -33.39 -3.62 -13.90
C PHE A 491 -33.78 -3.17 -12.48
N VAL A 492 -34.57 -2.10 -12.36
CA VAL A 492 -35.00 -1.56 -11.06
C VAL A 492 -36.24 -2.32 -10.58
N PRO A 493 -36.24 -2.87 -9.35
CA PRO A 493 -37.41 -3.56 -8.82
C PRO A 493 -38.54 -2.57 -8.44
N ASN A 494 -39.76 -3.09 -8.36
CA ASN A 494 -40.96 -2.34 -8.02
C ASN A 494 -41.07 -2.08 -6.50
N TYR A 495 -40.06 -1.44 -5.92
CA TYR A 495 -40.02 -1.03 -4.52
C TYR A 495 -40.11 0.50 -4.37
N CYS A 496 -40.83 1.17 -5.26
CA CYS A 496 -40.94 2.63 -5.21
C CYS A 496 -41.48 3.11 -3.85
N GLY A 497 -40.79 4.08 -3.24
CA GLY A 497 -41.14 4.64 -1.93
C GLY A 497 -40.49 3.95 -0.73
N ILE A 498 -39.78 2.83 -0.91
CA ILE A 498 -39.07 2.11 0.17
C ILE A 498 -37.64 1.81 -0.30
N ASP A 499 -36.63 2.11 0.53
CA ASP A 499 -35.25 1.78 0.19
C ASP A 499 -34.91 0.30 0.40
N MET A 500 -33.81 -0.14 -0.21
CA MET A 500 -33.42 -1.56 -0.25
C MET A 500 -33.13 -2.15 1.15
N GLU A 501 -32.54 -1.36 2.05
CA GLU A 501 -32.24 -1.79 3.43
C GLU A 501 -33.54 -1.94 4.24
N THR A 502 -34.49 -1.01 4.09
CA THR A 502 -35.80 -1.09 4.75
C THR A 502 -36.61 -2.27 4.21
N ALA A 503 -36.60 -2.50 2.90
CA ALA A 503 -37.26 -3.65 2.29
C ALA A 503 -36.69 -5.00 2.77
N TYR A 504 -35.37 -5.08 3.00
CA TYR A 504 -34.73 -6.26 3.59
C TYR A 504 -35.19 -6.51 5.03
N ARG A 505 -35.21 -5.48 5.88
CA ARG A 505 -35.64 -5.60 7.29
C ARG A 505 -37.09 -6.06 7.41
N LEU A 506 -37.99 -5.42 6.66
CA LEU A 506 -39.41 -5.80 6.64
C LEU A 506 -39.58 -7.27 6.17
N GLY A 507 -38.84 -7.69 5.14
CA GLY A 507 -38.87 -9.09 4.68
C GLY A 507 -38.42 -10.11 5.73
N ASN A 508 -37.44 -9.78 6.56
CA ASN A 508 -37.00 -10.65 7.66
C ASN A 508 -38.03 -10.75 8.79
N GLU A 509 -38.65 -9.65 9.17
CA GLU A 509 -39.70 -9.62 10.20
C GLU A 509 -40.93 -10.46 9.77
N PHE A 510 -41.36 -10.34 8.51
CA PHE A 510 -42.44 -11.16 7.97
C PHE A 510 -42.11 -12.66 7.95
N ARG A 511 -40.88 -13.04 7.60
CA ARG A 511 -40.43 -14.44 7.60
C ARG A 511 -40.44 -15.02 9.02
N SER A 512 -39.89 -14.27 9.99
CA SER A 512 -39.88 -14.68 11.40
C SER A 512 -41.30 -14.84 11.95
N ALA A 513 -42.21 -13.92 11.62
CA ALA A 513 -43.61 -14.01 12.03
C ALA A 513 -44.33 -15.23 11.40
N ASN A 514 -44.02 -15.56 10.14
CA ASN A 514 -44.66 -16.68 9.43
C ASN A 514 -44.09 -18.05 9.86
N GLU A 515 -42.80 -18.11 10.22
CA GLU A 515 -42.18 -19.28 10.86
C GLU A 515 -42.79 -19.55 12.24
N HIS A 516 -43.00 -18.50 13.05
CA HIS A 516 -43.69 -18.61 14.33
C HIS A 516 -45.13 -19.11 14.17
N ARG A 517 -45.80 -18.72 13.08
CA ARG A 517 -47.15 -19.20 12.73
C ARG A 517 -47.15 -20.66 12.25
N ARG A 518 -46.11 -21.10 11.53
CA ARG A 518 -45.94 -22.48 11.07
C ARG A 518 -45.56 -23.44 12.21
N SER A 519 -44.82 -22.99 13.21
CA SER A 519 -44.50 -23.79 14.41
C SER A 519 -45.69 -24.07 15.30
N LEU A 520 -46.81 -23.37 15.11
CA LEU A 520 -48.06 -23.57 15.86
C LEU A 520 -49.03 -24.57 15.19
N LEU A 521 -48.67 -25.16 14.04
CA LEU A 521 -49.47 -26.19 13.36
C LEU A 521 -48.93 -27.60 13.66
N PRO A 522 -49.76 -28.60 14.02
CA PRO A 522 -49.29 -29.95 14.36
C PRO A 522 -48.67 -30.69 13.17
N ARG A 523 -47.60 -31.47 13.42
CA ARG A 523 -46.89 -32.30 12.43
C ARG A 523 -47.64 -33.63 12.20
N GLU A 524 -47.98 -33.95 10.95
CA GLU A 524 -48.37 -35.31 10.55
C GLU A 524 -47.15 -36.18 10.21
N GLU A 525 -47.15 -37.43 10.69
CA GLU A 525 -46.13 -38.45 10.48
C GLU A 525 -46.22 -39.10 9.09
N ILE A 526 -45.07 -39.44 8.49
CA ILE A 526 -44.96 -40.13 7.20
C ILE A 526 -44.72 -41.63 7.44
N PRO A 527 -45.52 -42.57 6.88
CA PRO A 527 -45.33 -44.01 7.05
C PRO A 527 -44.58 -44.68 5.86
N GLY A 528 -43.96 -45.85 6.11
CA GLY A 528 -43.30 -46.70 5.11
C GLY A 528 -43.90 -48.12 4.96
N GLU A 529 -44.10 -48.53 3.70
CA GLU A 529 -44.07 -49.87 3.03
C GLU A 529 -44.91 -51.09 3.55
N PRO A 530 -45.19 -52.14 2.73
CA PRO A 530 -46.09 -52.16 1.57
C PRO A 530 -47.04 -53.40 1.55
N TYR A 531 -48.37 -53.27 1.40
CA TYR A 531 -49.24 -54.40 0.96
C TYR A 531 -50.53 -53.91 0.26
N SER A 532 -50.75 -54.40 -0.97
CA SER A 532 -51.99 -54.31 -1.76
C SER A 532 -53.03 -55.36 -1.27
N PRO A 533 -54.35 -55.25 -1.54
CA PRO A 533 -54.92 -55.32 -2.90
C PRO A 533 -56.08 -54.35 -3.22
N LEU A 534 -56.35 -54.26 -4.53
CA LEU A 534 -57.35 -53.46 -5.27
C LEU A 534 -58.84 -53.84 -4.99
N PRO A 535 -59.85 -53.33 -5.74
CA PRO A 535 -60.78 -52.24 -5.43
C PRO A 535 -62.25 -52.78 -5.34
N PRO A 536 -63.34 -51.98 -5.36
CA PRO A 536 -63.88 -51.50 -6.64
C PRO A 536 -64.69 -50.17 -6.62
N HIS A 537 -64.59 -49.46 -7.75
CA HIS A 537 -65.67 -48.85 -8.54
C HIS A 537 -66.71 -47.87 -7.95
N ASP A 538 -66.66 -46.67 -8.55
CA ASP A 538 -67.74 -46.04 -9.31
C ASP A 538 -68.82 -45.16 -8.63
N VAL A 539 -68.75 -43.87 -9.04
CA VAL A 539 -69.83 -43.13 -9.75
C VAL A 539 -70.70 -42.13 -8.93
N GLN A 540 -70.40 -40.85 -9.22
CA GLN A 540 -71.30 -39.72 -9.55
C GLN A 540 -72.03 -38.87 -8.48
N VAL A 541 -71.72 -37.55 -8.56
CA VAL A 541 -72.64 -36.39 -8.78
C VAL A 541 -73.74 -36.09 -7.74
N ASN A 542 -73.71 -34.92 -7.06
CA ASN A 542 -74.50 -33.70 -7.39
C ASN A 542 -74.49 -32.59 -6.30
N ARG A 543 -74.19 -31.35 -6.76
CA ARG A 543 -74.91 -30.05 -6.58
C ARG A 543 -75.43 -29.48 -5.23
N HIS A 544 -75.16 -28.15 -5.10
CA HIS A 544 -75.99 -27.03 -4.57
C HIS A 544 -75.95 -26.70 -3.05
N SER A 545 -76.02 -25.44 -2.56
CA SER A 545 -75.93 -24.07 -3.12
C SER A 545 -76.07 -23.04 -1.97
N MET A 546 -75.46 -21.84 -2.13
CA MET A 546 -75.94 -20.50 -1.68
C MET A 546 -76.07 -20.17 -0.16
N ALA A 547 -75.96 -18.93 0.38
CA ALA A 547 -75.54 -17.58 -0.06
C ALA A 547 -75.82 -16.54 1.08
N TRP A 548 -74.84 -15.67 1.43
CA TRP A 548 -74.91 -14.24 1.91
C TRP A 548 -75.77 -13.87 3.17
N PRO A 549 -75.82 -12.64 3.78
CA PRO A 549 -75.02 -11.38 3.74
C PRO A 549 -74.72 -10.71 5.16
N LEU A 550 -74.11 -9.50 5.18
CA LEU A 550 -73.93 -8.50 6.29
C LEU A 550 -75.26 -7.74 6.64
N PRO A 551 -75.43 -6.68 7.53
CA PRO A 551 -74.53 -5.88 8.43
C PRO A 551 -75.13 -5.37 9.82
N SER A 552 -74.38 -4.48 10.52
CA SER A 552 -74.76 -3.32 11.41
C SER A 552 -74.75 -3.36 12.97
N SER A 553 -74.22 -2.25 13.54
CA SER A 553 -74.30 -1.69 14.94
C SER A 553 -73.40 -2.32 16.03
N SER A 554 -72.90 -1.68 17.11
CA SER A 554 -72.65 -0.31 17.63
C SER A 554 -71.98 -0.48 19.03
N ILE A 555 -71.08 0.44 19.48
CA ILE A 555 -70.82 0.88 20.91
C ILE A 555 -70.16 -0.18 21.86
N GLU A 556 -69.09 0.01 22.69
CA GLU A 556 -68.37 1.14 23.31
C GLU A 556 -67.01 0.69 23.94
N ARG A 557 -66.03 1.64 24.06
CA ARG A 557 -64.89 1.81 25.02
C ARG A 557 -63.74 0.77 25.09
N LEU A 558 -62.45 1.12 25.24
CA LEU A 558 -61.68 2.38 25.39
C LEU A 558 -60.16 2.10 25.25
N GLN A 559 -59.41 3.15 24.86
CA GLN A 559 -57.94 3.39 25.00
C GLN A 559 -57.02 2.59 24.05
N THR A 560 -56.12 3.15 23.23
CA THR A 560 -55.55 4.51 23.05
C THR A 560 -54.87 4.53 21.66
N GLU A 561 -55.05 5.62 20.89
CA GLU A 561 -54.77 5.70 19.45
C GLU A 561 -53.33 6.08 19.04
N ASN A 562 -52.94 5.56 17.88
CA ASN A 562 -51.86 5.98 16.99
C ASN A 562 -52.31 7.18 16.12
N VAL A 563 -51.36 7.86 15.44
CA VAL A 563 -51.23 7.91 13.95
C VAL A 563 -50.55 9.20 13.42
N ARG A 564 -49.40 8.98 12.76
CA ARG A 564 -48.84 9.48 11.47
C ARG A 564 -49.20 10.87 10.93
N HIS A 565 -48.25 11.46 10.18
CA HIS A 565 -48.54 12.02 8.85
C HIS A 565 -47.30 12.10 7.93
N SER A 566 -47.52 11.90 6.63
CA SER A 566 -46.65 12.29 5.50
C SER A 566 -47.29 13.43 4.69
N PHE A 567 -46.43 14.14 3.96
CA PHE A 567 -46.53 15.33 3.09
C PHE A 567 -47.67 15.45 2.04
N HIS A 568 -48.18 16.68 1.79
CA HIS A 568 -48.15 17.40 0.47
C HIS A 568 -48.76 18.83 0.50
N ASN A 569 -48.46 19.60 -0.56
CA ASN A 569 -48.43 21.07 -0.76
C ASN A 569 -49.72 21.84 -1.19
N LEU A 570 -49.62 23.18 -1.04
CA LEU A 570 -49.93 24.31 -1.99
C LEU A 570 -51.11 25.30 -1.77
N SER A 571 -50.71 26.51 -1.34
CA SER A 571 -51.14 27.92 -1.61
C SER A 571 -52.61 28.39 -1.63
N LEU A 572 -52.93 29.48 -0.90
CA LEU A 572 -52.86 30.90 -1.36
C LEU A 572 -53.30 31.91 -0.26
N GLY A 573 -52.50 32.99 -0.07
CA GLY A 573 -52.85 34.34 0.47
C GLY A 573 -53.25 34.47 1.95
N GLN A 574 -52.77 35.41 2.78
CA GLN A 574 -52.09 36.70 2.59
C GLN A 574 -51.21 37.05 3.81
N SER A 575 -50.18 37.87 3.55
CA SER A 575 -49.35 38.76 4.38
C SER A 575 -49.65 38.87 5.89
N VAL A 576 -48.66 38.91 6.79
CA VAL A 576 -47.90 40.14 7.13
C VAL A 576 -46.44 39.81 7.53
N GLN A 577 -45.54 40.70 7.09
CA GLN A 577 -44.10 40.73 7.30
C GLN A 577 -43.70 40.97 8.77
N MET A 578 -42.66 40.28 9.25
CA MET A 578 -41.80 40.84 10.30
C MET A 578 -40.37 40.90 9.78
N THR A 579 -39.87 42.13 9.76
CA THR A 579 -38.65 42.59 9.14
C THR A 579 -37.41 42.29 9.98
N GLN A 580 -36.28 42.26 9.27
CA GLN A 580 -34.90 42.33 9.74
C GLN A 580 -34.68 43.60 10.61
N ALA A 581 -35.16 43.59 11.85
CA ALA A 581 -35.01 44.72 12.80
C ALA A 581 -35.00 44.33 14.30
N GLU A 582 -35.12 43.05 14.66
CA GLU A 582 -35.22 42.62 16.08
C GLU A 582 -33.97 41.90 16.63
N LEU A 583 -32.81 42.02 15.95
CA LEU A 583 -31.50 41.66 16.52
C LEU A 583 -30.65 42.89 16.93
N LEU A 584 -31.26 44.08 16.93
CA LEU A 584 -30.61 45.32 17.37
C LEU A 584 -31.46 45.97 18.46
N GLN A 585 -31.27 45.54 19.72
CA GLN A 585 -31.31 46.38 20.93
C GLN A 585 -31.26 45.53 22.21
N GLN A 586 -30.06 45.08 22.56
CA GLN A 586 -29.60 45.08 23.95
C GLN A 586 -28.19 45.68 23.96
N ASN A 587 -28.12 46.94 24.37
CA ASN A 587 -26.91 47.72 24.61
C ASN A 587 -26.64 47.75 26.13
N PRO A 588 -25.47 48.20 26.62
CA PRO A 588 -24.10 47.82 26.30
C PRO A 588 -23.34 47.52 27.62
N THR A 589 -22.01 47.48 27.60
CA THR A 589 -21.09 47.45 28.77
C THR A 589 -20.75 46.07 29.36
N ARG A 590 -19.78 45.41 28.73
CA ARG A 590 -18.49 45.09 29.36
C ARG A 590 -17.48 44.84 28.24
N TYR A 591 -16.87 45.92 27.77
CA TYR A 591 -15.55 45.82 27.19
C TYR A 591 -14.65 45.32 28.31
N SER A 592 -14.40 44.01 28.35
CA SER A 592 -13.27 43.51 29.09
C SER A 592 -12.06 43.91 28.28
N SER A 593 -11.50 45.07 28.63
CA SER A 593 -10.12 45.43 28.36
C SER A 593 -9.26 44.18 28.50
N MET A 594 -8.46 43.88 27.48
CA MET A 594 -7.51 42.79 27.50
C MET A 594 -6.67 42.90 28.77
N THR A 595 -6.88 41.98 29.71
CA THR A 595 -5.88 41.74 30.74
C THR A 595 -4.72 41.01 30.07
N PRO A 596 -3.46 41.44 30.23
CA PRO A 596 -2.26 40.78 29.68
C PRO A 596 -2.03 39.34 30.15
N LEU A 597 -2.96 38.77 30.94
CA LEU A 597 -2.87 37.46 31.56
C LEU A 597 -3.35 36.29 30.66
N HIS A 598 -4.03 36.56 29.54
CA HIS A 598 -4.48 35.50 28.61
C HIS A 598 -3.49 35.17 27.50
N MET A 599 -2.47 36.00 27.23
CA MET A 599 -1.44 35.70 26.22
C MET A 599 -0.37 34.72 26.72
N ASN A 600 -0.43 34.28 27.99
CA ASN A 600 0.57 33.40 28.60
C ASN A 600 0.06 31.97 28.84
N ARG A 601 -1.14 31.62 28.36
CA ARG A 601 -1.60 30.24 28.25
C ARG A 601 -1.42 29.82 26.79
N GLY A 602 -0.71 28.72 26.53
CA GLY A 602 -0.54 28.20 25.17
C GLY A 602 -1.88 27.93 24.48
N ALA A 603 -1.89 27.94 23.16
CA ALA A 603 -3.10 27.71 22.35
C ALA A 603 -3.76 26.38 22.74
N SER A 604 -5.08 26.39 22.95
CA SER A 604 -5.88 25.21 23.29
C SER A 604 -6.96 24.96 22.23
N ILE A 605 -7.48 23.73 22.20
CA ILE A 605 -8.64 23.37 21.38
C ILE A 605 -9.86 24.24 21.69
N ASP A 606 -10.00 24.66 22.95
CA ASP A 606 -11.14 25.46 23.40
C ASP A 606 -11.12 26.90 22.87
N ASP A 607 -10.02 27.36 22.28
CA ASP A 607 -9.91 28.70 21.69
C ASP A 607 -10.54 28.78 20.29
N PHE A 608 -10.94 27.64 19.71
CA PHE A 608 -11.39 27.54 18.33
C PHE A 608 -12.84 27.04 18.20
N ASN A 609 -13.55 27.62 17.22
CA ASN A 609 -14.83 27.12 16.72
C ASN A 609 -14.58 26.38 15.40
N PHE A 610 -14.81 25.08 15.34
CA PHE A 610 -14.71 24.33 14.08
C PHE A 610 -15.92 24.59 13.19
N LEU A 611 -15.68 25.08 11.97
CA LEU A 611 -16.71 25.52 11.03
C LEU A 611 -17.00 24.46 9.96
N ALA A 612 -15.95 23.85 9.40
CA ALA A 612 -16.08 22.87 8.31
C ALA A 612 -14.91 21.89 8.31
N VAL A 613 -15.09 20.75 7.65
CA VAL A 613 -13.99 19.82 7.34
C VAL A 613 -13.46 20.17 5.95
N LEU A 614 -12.17 20.48 5.85
CA LEU A 614 -11.52 20.83 4.59
C LEU A 614 -10.92 19.61 3.89
N GLY A 615 -10.56 18.57 4.65
CA GLY A 615 -10.01 17.34 4.09
C GLY A 615 -9.74 16.26 5.14
N ARG A 616 -9.41 15.05 4.66
CA ARG A 616 -8.99 13.90 5.47
C ARG A 616 -7.73 13.27 4.88
N GLY A 617 -6.83 12.82 5.74
CA GLY A 617 -5.62 12.08 5.36
C GLY A 617 -5.37 10.87 6.26
N ASN A 618 -4.30 10.12 6.00
CA ASN A 618 -3.95 8.89 6.72
C ASN A 618 -3.88 9.05 8.25
N PHE A 619 -3.43 10.21 8.73
CA PHE A 619 -3.17 10.45 10.15
C PHE A 619 -4.22 11.33 10.84
N GLY A 620 -5.14 11.94 10.09
CA GLY A 620 -5.96 13.01 10.66
C GLY A 620 -6.96 13.68 9.73
N LYS A 621 -7.55 14.75 10.26
CA LYS A 621 -8.56 15.58 9.62
C LYS A 621 -8.07 17.02 9.60
N VAL A 622 -8.31 17.73 8.49
CA VAL A 622 -8.07 19.17 8.37
C VAL A 622 -9.40 19.90 8.53
N LEU A 623 -9.46 20.83 9.45
CA LEU A 623 -10.67 21.56 9.84
C LEU A 623 -10.49 23.06 9.58
N LEU A 624 -11.50 23.70 9.00
CA LEU A 624 -11.63 25.15 9.06
C LEU A 624 -12.06 25.52 10.47
N ALA A 625 -11.33 26.44 11.10
CA ALA A 625 -11.62 26.90 12.45
C ALA A 625 -11.55 28.42 12.54
N GLU A 626 -12.44 29.01 13.35
CA GLU A 626 -12.40 30.42 13.73
C GLU A 626 -11.87 30.54 15.17
N ASN A 627 -10.88 31.40 15.39
CA ASN A 627 -10.47 31.77 16.75
C ASN A 627 -11.59 32.59 17.42
N LYS A 628 -12.04 32.15 18.60
CA LYS A 628 -13.18 32.73 19.32
C LYS A 628 -12.99 34.20 19.70
N TYR A 629 -11.75 34.65 19.87
CA TYR A 629 -11.40 35.99 20.33
C TYR A 629 -11.08 36.91 19.16
N THR A 630 -10.21 36.48 18.24
CA THR A 630 -9.74 37.33 17.13
C THR A 630 -10.65 37.29 15.91
N ARG A 631 -11.56 36.29 15.83
CA ARG A 631 -12.39 36.00 14.64
C ARG A 631 -11.57 35.69 13.38
N GLN A 632 -10.28 35.39 13.54
CA GLN A 632 -9.40 35.00 12.45
C GLN A 632 -9.64 33.52 12.10
N LEU A 633 -9.60 33.20 10.80
CA LEU A 633 -9.77 31.85 10.28
C LEU A 633 -8.43 31.13 10.10
N TYR A 634 -8.44 29.84 10.43
CA TYR A 634 -7.28 28.95 10.38
C TYR A 634 -7.66 27.58 9.81
N ALA A 635 -6.69 26.91 9.19
CA ALA A 635 -6.77 25.51 8.84
C ALA A 635 -6.06 24.69 9.92
N ILE A 636 -6.80 23.84 10.64
CA ILE A 636 -6.27 23.05 11.75
C ILE A 636 -6.16 21.58 11.34
N LYS A 637 -4.93 21.06 11.24
CA LYS A 637 -4.64 19.64 11.00
C LYS A 637 -4.59 18.92 12.34
N ALA A 638 -5.57 18.04 12.58
CA ALA A 638 -5.74 17.29 13.82
C ALA A 638 -5.35 15.81 13.65
N LEU A 639 -4.28 15.39 14.32
CA LEU A 639 -3.69 14.05 14.24
C LEU A 639 -3.97 13.23 15.49
N LYS A 640 -4.20 11.91 15.36
CA LYS A 640 -4.47 11.02 16.51
C LYS A 640 -3.16 10.48 17.09
N LYS A 641 -2.90 10.70 18.39
CA LYS A 641 -1.68 10.21 19.06
C LYS A 641 -1.56 8.68 19.01
N LEU A 642 -2.66 7.95 19.22
CA LEU A 642 -2.66 6.49 19.17
C LEU A 642 -2.22 5.96 17.80
N SER A 643 -2.68 6.59 16.70
CA SER A 643 -2.27 6.22 15.34
C SER A 643 -0.77 6.47 15.13
N ILE A 644 -0.26 7.61 15.62
CA ILE A 644 1.16 7.97 15.54
C ILE A 644 2.03 6.96 16.30
N LEU A 645 1.61 6.53 17.50
CA LEU A 645 2.35 5.52 18.29
C LEU A 645 2.35 4.15 17.61
N MET A 646 1.19 3.70 17.11
CA MET A 646 1.06 2.40 16.43
C MET A 646 1.94 2.31 15.17
N GLN A 647 2.18 3.44 14.50
CA GLN A 647 2.99 3.53 13.28
C GLN A 647 4.43 4.00 13.55
N ASN A 648 4.77 4.36 14.79
CA ASN A 648 6.06 4.92 15.20
C ASN A 648 6.48 6.19 14.41
N ASP A 649 5.49 7.02 14.05
CA ASP A 649 5.67 8.17 13.14
C ASP A 649 5.96 9.50 13.86
N PHE A 650 6.11 9.49 15.19
CA PHE A 650 6.27 10.74 15.94
C PHE A 650 7.49 11.56 15.51
N LYS A 651 8.59 10.89 15.12
CA LYS A 651 9.77 11.56 14.57
C LYS A 651 9.47 12.29 13.25
N CYS A 652 8.62 11.73 12.39
CA CYS A 652 8.20 12.37 11.15
C CYS A 652 7.36 13.61 11.44
N ILE A 653 6.49 13.55 12.44
CA ILE A 653 5.67 14.69 12.88
C ILE A 653 6.53 15.83 13.47
N LEU A 654 7.56 15.51 14.26
CA LEU A 654 8.51 16.51 14.74
C LEU A 654 9.30 17.13 13.59
N ALA A 655 9.75 16.32 12.62
CA ALA A 655 10.42 16.83 11.44
C ALA A 655 9.51 17.76 10.60
N GLU A 656 8.21 17.44 10.46
CA GLU A 656 7.22 18.32 9.82
C GLU A 656 7.10 19.66 10.57
N LYS A 657 7.02 19.63 11.90
CA LYS A 657 7.03 20.84 12.75
C LYS A 657 8.30 21.67 12.55
N GLU A 658 9.47 21.04 12.58
CA GLU A 658 10.76 21.72 12.40
C GLU A 658 10.84 22.38 11.01
N VAL A 659 10.41 21.70 9.96
CA VAL A 659 10.34 22.26 8.60
C VAL A 659 9.44 23.50 8.57
N PHE A 660 8.25 23.43 9.16
CA PHE A 660 7.37 24.61 9.27
C PHE A 660 8.06 25.77 9.99
N MET A 661 8.73 25.50 11.11
CA MET A 661 9.41 26.54 11.88
C MET A 661 10.53 27.22 11.08
N VAL A 662 11.29 26.46 10.29
CA VAL A 662 12.34 27.00 9.41
C VAL A 662 11.73 27.78 8.24
N ALA A 663 10.76 27.21 7.53
CA ALA A 663 10.11 27.86 6.39
C ALA A 663 9.36 29.15 6.77
N ASN A 664 8.85 29.22 7.99
CA ASN A 664 8.14 30.38 8.51
C ASN A 664 9.04 31.58 8.84
N GLN A 665 10.36 31.43 8.96
CA GLN A 665 11.25 32.48 9.47
C GLN A 665 11.14 33.79 8.67
N THR A 666 10.92 33.69 7.37
CA THR A 666 10.82 34.86 6.47
C THR A 666 9.40 35.20 6.05
N LYS A 667 8.41 34.39 6.48
CA LYS A 667 7.00 34.45 6.02
C LYS A 667 6.88 34.60 4.51
N HIS A 668 7.51 33.69 3.77
CA HIS A 668 7.50 33.73 2.32
C HIS A 668 6.05 33.79 1.77
N PRO A 669 5.72 34.71 0.84
CA PRO A 669 4.34 35.00 0.44
C PRO A 669 3.63 33.81 -0.22
N PHE A 670 4.40 32.91 -0.83
CA PHE A 670 3.92 31.75 -1.58
C PHE A 670 4.01 30.43 -0.78
N LEU A 671 4.20 30.50 0.53
CA LEU A 671 4.20 29.35 1.44
C LEU A 671 3.06 29.51 2.46
N VAL A 672 2.46 28.39 2.88
CA VAL A 672 1.51 28.35 4.00
C VAL A 672 2.26 28.40 5.32
N ASN A 673 1.94 29.38 6.15
CA ASN A 673 2.60 29.63 7.42
C ASN A 673 1.92 28.88 8.58
N LEU A 674 2.74 28.31 9.46
CA LEU A 674 2.29 27.78 10.77
C LEU A 674 2.07 28.91 11.79
N HIS A 675 0.91 28.92 12.44
CA HIS A 675 0.59 29.82 13.54
C HIS A 675 1.02 29.21 14.90
N SER A 676 0.63 27.98 15.17
CA SER A 676 0.96 27.31 16.44
C SER A 676 0.76 25.81 16.36
N THR A 677 1.40 25.06 17.24
CA THR A 677 1.12 23.65 17.51
C THR A 677 0.75 23.47 18.97
N PHE A 678 -0.25 22.62 19.23
CA PHE A 678 -0.65 22.26 20.59
C PHE A 678 -1.13 20.81 20.64
N MET A 679 -1.28 20.27 21.83
CA MET A 679 -1.69 18.88 22.03
C MET A 679 -2.78 18.74 23.08
N THR A 680 -3.56 17.67 22.97
CA THR A 680 -4.54 17.24 23.98
C THR A 680 -4.16 15.83 24.43
N GLU A 681 -4.90 15.22 25.36
CA GLU A 681 -4.66 13.83 25.78
C GLU A 681 -4.68 12.84 24.60
N SER A 682 -5.47 13.07 23.56
CA SER A 682 -5.63 12.10 22.46
C SER A 682 -5.04 12.53 21.11
N ARG A 683 -4.69 13.82 20.95
CA ARG A 683 -4.41 14.42 19.63
C ARG A 683 -3.28 15.44 19.63
N LEU A 684 -2.67 15.62 18.46
CA LEU A 684 -1.76 16.70 18.13
C LEU A 684 -2.43 17.63 17.10
N PHE A 685 -2.17 18.93 17.18
CA PHE A 685 -2.77 19.94 16.31
C PHE A 685 -1.71 20.85 15.70
N PHE A 686 -1.80 21.07 14.39
CA PHE A 686 -1.10 22.14 13.68
C PHE A 686 -2.14 23.19 13.26
N VAL A 687 -1.97 24.42 13.73
CA VAL A 687 -2.79 25.58 13.36
C VAL A 687 -2.06 26.34 12.27
N MET A 688 -2.61 26.35 11.07
CA MET A 688 -2.00 26.94 9.87
C MET A 688 -2.88 28.06 9.32
N GLU A 689 -2.32 28.96 8.52
CA GLU A 689 -3.13 29.94 7.80
C GLU A 689 -4.18 29.26 6.90
N TYR A 690 -5.38 29.82 6.85
CA TYR A 690 -6.43 29.34 5.97
C TYR A 690 -6.38 30.05 4.62
N VAL A 691 -6.38 29.26 3.54
CA VAL A 691 -6.34 29.75 2.15
C VAL A 691 -7.59 29.30 1.41
N ALA A 692 -8.49 30.23 1.07
CA ALA A 692 -9.88 29.91 0.66
C ALA A 692 -10.09 29.63 -0.85
N GLY A 693 -9.09 29.88 -1.70
CA GLY A 693 -9.28 29.82 -3.16
C GLY A 693 -9.25 28.42 -3.76
N GLY A 694 -9.07 27.36 -2.96
CA GLY A 694 -8.96 25.96 -3.42
C GLY A 694 -7.62 25.66 -4.10
N ASP A 695 -7.39 24.38 -4.38
CA ASP A 695 -6.17 23.91 -5.08
C ASP A 695 -6.22 24.14 -6.60
N LEU A 696 -5.06 24.14 -7.25
CA LEU A 696 -4.96 24.32 -8.71
C LEU A 696 -5.59 23.17 -9.50
N MET A 697 -5.72 21.97 -8.90
CA MET A 697 -6.39 20.83 -9.53
C MET A 697 -7.88 21.16 -9.79
N LEU A 698 -8.58 21.81 -8.85
CA LEU A 698 -9.93 22.31 -9.08
C LEU A 698 -10.00 23.28 -10.28
N HIS A 699 -9.02 24.17 -10.38
CA HIS A 699 -9.02 25.24 -11.40
C HIS A 699 -8.63 24.76 -12.80
N ILE A 700 -7.95 23.61 -12.94
CA ILE A 700 -7.59 23.01 -14.24
C ILE A 700 -8.69 22.12 -14.82
N GLN A 701 -9.62 21.59 -13.99
CA GLN A 701 -10.66 20.64 -14.38
C GLN A 701 -11.63 21.15 -15.47
N GLY A 702 -11.66 22.44 -15.77
CA GLY A 702 -12.46 23.03 -16.85
C GLY A 702 -11.71 23.25 -18.17
N GLN A 703 -10.43 23.63 -18.12
CA GLN A 703 -9.60 23.93 -19.29
C GLN A 703 -8.13 24.00 -18.88
N ASN A 704 -7.23 23.54 -19.76
CA ASN A 704 -5.79 23.73 -19.62
C ASN A 704 -5.45 25.21 -19.40
N PHE A 705 -4.41 25.49 -18.62
CA PHE A 705 -3.95 26.86 -18.45
C PHE A 705 -3.33 27.36 -19.74
N SER A 706 -3.59 28.63 -20.06
CA SER A 706 -2.84 29.32 -21.10
C SER A 706 -1.38 29.42 -20.68
N GLU A 707 -0.47 29.46 -21.66
CA GLU A 707 0.97 29.56 -21.37
C GLU A 707 1.33 30.76 -20.47
N PRO A 708 0.73 31.97 -20.63
CA PRO A 708 0.96 33.07 -19.69
C PRO A 708 0.49 32.77 -18.25
N ARG A 709 -0.64 32.08 -18.08
CA ARG A 709 -1.15 31.68 -16.77
C ARG A 709 -0.27 30.61 -16.12
N ALA A 710 0.13 29.60 -16.89
CA ALA A 710 1.06 28.56 -16.45
C ALA A 710 2.42 29.15 -16.07
N ARG A 711 2.97 30.08 -16.87
CA ARG A 711 4.22 30.81 -16.59
C ARG A 711 4.14 31.60 -15.29
N PHE A 712 3.02 32.29 -15.05
CA PHE A 712 2.83 33.05 -13.82
C PHE A 712 2.85 32.14 -12.58
N TYR A 713 2.03 31.09 -12.56
CA TYR A 713 1.98 30.19 -11.40
C TYR A 713 3.25 29.36 -11.23
N SER A 714 3.87 28.90 -12.33
CA SER A 714 5.15 28.18 -12.24
C SER A 714 6.28 29.08 -11.76
N ALA A 715 6.26 30.39 -12.08
CA ALA A 715 7.23 31.34 -11.54
C ALA A 715 7.07 31.53 -10.02
N GLU A 716 5.84 31.60 -9.50
CA GLU A 716 5.60 31.69 -8.05
C GLU A 716 5.98 30.40 -7.30
N VAL A 717 5.67 29.24 -7.88
CA VAL A 717 6.11 27.94 -7.34
C VAL A 717 7.63 27.84 -7.33
N LEU A 718 8.30 28.33 -8.38
CA LEU A 718 9.77 28.36 -8.45
C LEU A 718 10.34 29.20 -7.30
N LEU A 719 9.79 30.39 -7.03
CA LEU A 719 10.20 31.24 -5.91
C LEU A 719 10.02 30.53 -4.56
N ALA A 720 8.92 29.82 -4.40
CA ALA A 720 8.65 29.05 -3.18
C ALA A 720 9.66 27.90 -2.98
N LEU A 721 9.98 27.15 -4.04
CA LEU A 721 10.98 26.08 -3.99
C LEU A 721 12.39 26.61 -3.75
N GLU A 722 12.78 27.70 -4.41
CA GLU A 722 14.06 28.40 -4.18
C GLU A 722 14.22 28.73 -2.69
N HIS A 723 13.19 29.34 -2.09
CA HIS A 723 13.21 29.67 -0.67
C HIS A 723 13.38 28.44 0.23
N LEU A 724 12.71 27.32 -0.08
CA LEU A 724 12.87 26.07 0.67
C LEU A 724 14.28 25.51 0.51
N HIS A 725 14.82 25.48 -0.71
CA HIS A 725 16.16 24.97 -1.00
C HIS A 725 17.25 25.81 -0.32
N ASP A 726 17.11 27.14 -0.28
CA ASP A 726 18.03 28.06 0.40
C ASP A 726 18.08 27.80 1.92
N ASN A 727 16.96 27.35 2.49
CA ASN A 727 16.86 26.94 3.89
C ASN A 727 17.14 25.44 4.11
N GLY A 728 17.69 24.76 3.12
CA GLY A 728 18.08 23.35 3.20
C GLY A 728 16.89 22.40 3.35
N ILE A 729 15.74 22.72 2.73
CA ILE A 729 14.52 21.91 2.74
C ILE A 729 14.24 21.40 1.33
N ILE A 730 14.03 20.08 1.17
CA ILE A 730 13.48 19.47 -0.05
C ILE A 730 12.00 19.19 0.17
N TYR A 731 11.13 19.58 -0.75
CA TYR A 731 9.68 19.56 -0.62
C TYR A 731 9.06 18.16 -0.86
N ARG A 732 9.45 17.48 -1.95
CA ARG A 732 9.14 16.07 -2.31
C ARG A 732 7.69 15.66 -2.59
N ASP A 733 6.72 16.56 -2.49
CA ASP A 733 5.32 16.27 -2.84
C ASP A 733 4.67 17.38 -3.67
N LEU A 734 5.40 17.89 -4.67
CA LEU A 734 4.87 18.89 -5.59
C LEU A 734 3.90 18.27 -6.59
N LYS A 735 2.64 18.72 -6.53
CA LYS A 735 1.51 18.35 -7.39
C LYS A 735 0.44 19.44 -7.33
N LEU A 736 -0.51 19.43 -8.27
CA LEU A 736 -1.55 20.46 -8.36
C LEU A 736 -2.43 20.56 -7.10
N ASP A 737 -2.66 19.45 -6.41
CA ASP A 737 -3.45 19.39 -5.16
C ASP A 737 -2.79 20.15 -4.00
N ASN A 738 -1.46 20.28 -4.03
CA ASN A 738 -0.70 20.93 -2.96
C ASN A 738 -0.35 22.41 -3.27
N VAL A 739 -0.86 22.95 -4.38
CA VAL A 739 -0.74 24.37 -4.74
C VAL A 739 -2.11 25.01 -4.63
N VAL A 740 -2.32 25.86 -3.63
CA VAL A 740 -3.62 26.50 -3.37
C VAL A 740 -3.61 27.97 -3.77
N LEU A 741 -4.78 28.51 -4.14
CA LEU A 741 -4.93 29.93 -4.50
C LEU A 741 -5.39 30.76 -3.30
N ALA A 742 -4.67 31.85 -3.05
CA ALA A 742 -5.11 32.89 -2.13
C ALA A 742 -6.27 33.72 -2.73
N PRO A 743 -7.03 34.46 -1.89
CA PRO A 743 -8.11 35.33 -2.36
C PRO A 743 -7.68 36.38 -3.39
N ASP A 744 -6.40 36.76 -3.41
CA ASP A 744 -5.82 37.69 -4.37
C ASP A 744 -5.31 37.00 -5.65
N GLY A 745 -5.50 35.69 -5.79
CA GLY A 745 -5.17 34.91 -6.98
C GLY A 745 -3.74 34.40 -7.07
N HIS A 746 -2.89 34.71 -6.07
CA HIS A 746 -1.53 34.19 -5.98
C HIS A 746 -1.50 32.80 -5.34
N ILE A 747 -0.49 31.98 -5.67
CA ILE A 747 -0.38 30.62 -5.12
C ILE A 747 0.19 30.62 -3.69
N LYS A 748 -0.10 29.57 -2.95
CA LYS A 748 0.63 29.14 -1.76
C LYS A 748 0.85 27.64 -1.80
N LEU A 749 2.06 27.18 -1.51
CA LEU A 749 2.33 25.75 -1.28
C LEU A 749 1.86 25.34 0.11
N THR A 750 1.20 24.19 0.18
CA THR A 750 0.69 23.58 1.42
C THR A 750 1.31 22.20 1.67
N ASP A 751 0.97 21.55 2.77
CA ASP A 751 1.35 20.17 3.15
C ASP A 751 2.86 19.85 3.13
N TYR A 752 3.52 20.14 4.26
CA TYR A 752 4.96 19.87 4.45
C TYR A 752 5.24 18.46 5.00
N GLY A 753 4.24 17.59 5.06
CA GLY A 753 4.35 16.26 5.69
C GLY A 753 5.38 15.33 5.04
N LEU A 754 5.77 15.60 3.80
CA LEU A 754 6.81 14.88 3.08
C LEU A 754 8.10 15.68 2.90
N CYS A 755 8.22 16.87 3.46
CA CYS A 755 9.46 17.64 3.36
C CYS A 755 10.62 16.97 4.10
N LYS A 756 11.85 17.33 3.72
CA LYS A 756 13.08 16.92 4.40
C LYS A 756 13.94 18.14 4.66
N GLY A 757 14.17 18.48 5.92
CA GLY A 757 15.13 19.51 6.32
C GLY A 757 16.57 19.01 6.43
N ASN A 758 17.49 19.95 6.68
CA ASN A 758 18.93 19.73 6.81
C ASN A 758 19.58 19.12 5.56
N THR A 759 19.11 19.53 4.38
CA THR A 759 19.58 19.04 3.08
C THR A 759 20.02 20.20 2.20
N TYR A 760 21.31 20.54 2.26
CA TYR A 760 21.95 21.51 1.37
C TYR A 760 22.47 20.82 0.10
N HIS A 761 23.00 21.57 -0.87
CA HIS A 761 23.35 21.11 -2.23
C HIS A 761 24.00 19.70 -2.33
N GLU A 762 24.93 19.34 -1.44
CA GLU A 762 25.63 18.03 -1.48
C GLU A 762 24.98 16.93 -0.62
N THR A 763 23.93 17.27 0.12
CA THR A 763 23.28 16.34 1.03
C THR A 763 22.29 15.47 0.26
N THR A 764 22.41 14.15 0.41
CA THR A 764 21.51 13.20 -0.23
C THR A 764 20.66 12.46 0.80
N THR A 765 19.41 12.17 0.44
CA THR A 765 18.49 11.33 1.21
C THR A 765 18.08 10.10 0.38
N GLY A 766 17.51 9.08 1.04
CA GLY A 766 17.12 7.82 0.40
C GLY A 766 15.69 7.37 0.73
N THR A 767 14.87 8.24 1.32
CA THR A 767 13.48 7.90 1.68
C THR A 767 12.64 7.79 0.41
N TYR A 768 12.00 6.65 0.19
CA TYR A 768 11.04 6.47 -0.91
C TYR A 768 9.67 7.08 -0.52
N CYS A 769 9.32 8.22 -1.10
CA CYS A 769 8.09 8.96 -0.80
C CYS A 769 7.67 9.86 -1.98
N GLY A 770 6.43 10.35 -1.94
CA GLY A 770 5.82 11.17 -2.99
C GLY A 770 4.67 10.48 -3.70
N THR A 771 4.08 11.14 -4.68
CA THR A 771 3.01 10.59 -5.52
C THR A 771 3.63 9.95 -6.77
N PRO A 772 3.38 8.65 -7.08
CA PRO A 772 4.08 7.90 -8.13
C PRO A 772 4.28 8.61 -9.47
N GLU A 773 3.25 9.30 -9.96
CA GLU A 773 3.27 10.01 -11.26
C GLU A 773 4.13 11.28 -11.27
N PHE A 774 4.45 11.82 -10.08
CA PHE A 774 5.32 12.99 -9.89
C PHE A 774 6.73 12.62 -9.41
N MET A 775 6.98 11.34 -9.07
CA MET A 775 8.28 10.89 -8.58
C MET A 775 9.35 10.92 -9.67
N ALA A 776 10.53 11.44 -9.33
CA ALA A 776 11.69 11.42 -10.21
C ALA A 776 12.23 9.99 -10.43
N PRO A 777 12.85 9.68 -11.59
CA PRO A 777 13.36 8.35 -11.91
C PRO A 777 14.32 7.80 -10.86
N GLU A 778 15.19 8.63 -10.29
CA GLU A 778 16.15 8.24 -9.24
C GLU A 778 15.46 7.74 -7.95
N ILE A 779 14.30 8.30 -7.57
CA ILE A 779 13.49 7.82 -6.43
C ILE A 779 12.95 6.42 -6.76
N LEU A 780 12.40 6.25 -7.97
CA LEU A 780 11.86 4.97 -8.46
C LEU A 780 12.94 3.88 -8.48
N MET A 781 14.16 4.24 -8.89
CA MET A 781 15.34 3.36 -8.90
C MET A 781 15.92 3.05 -7.51
N ASN A 782 15.34 3.57 -6.43
CA ASN A 782 15.88 3.47 -5.07
C ASN A 782 17.26 4.10 -4.87
N GLN A 783 17.61 5.10 -5.68
CA GLN A 783 18.88 5.79 -5.55
C GLN A 783 18.78 6.86 -4.48
N ARG A 784 19.93 7.24 -3.92
CA ARG A 784 20.00 8.44 -3.09
C ARG A 784 19.82 9.65 -4.01
N TYR A 785 19.06 10.63 -3.55
CA TYR A 785 18.67 11.79 -4.34
C TYR A 785 18.90 13.10 -3.58
N THR A 786 18.98 14.19 -4.33
CA THR A 786 19.17 15.57 -3.84
C THR A 786 17.89 16.38 -4.07
N ARG A 787 17.94 17.71 -3.86
CA ARG A 787 16.88 18.66 -4.23
C ARG A 787 16.44 18.61 -5.71
N ALA A 788 17.23 17.99 -6.58
CA ALA A 788 16.92 17.81 -8.01
C ALA A 788 15.58 17.08 -8.28
N VAL A 789 15.05 16.34 -7.30
CA VAL A 789 13.75 15.67 -7.42
C VAL A 789 12.59 16.66 -7.44
N ASP A 790 12.72 17.81 -6.77
CA ASP A 790 11.70 18.86 -6.79
C ASP A 790 11.64 19.54 -8.16
N TRP A 791 12.77 19.67 -8.85
CA TRP A 791 12.81 20.21 -10.21
C TRP A 791 12.23 19.26 -11.27
N TRP A 792 12.33 17.94 -11.05
CA TRP A 792 11.56 16.97 -11.83
C TRP A 792 10.07 17.15 -11.62
N ALA A 793 9.62 17.17 -10.36
CA ALA A 793 8.21 17.34 -10.02
C ALA A 793 7.67 18.70 -10.53
N PHE A 794 8.50 19.74 -10.52
CA PHE A 794 8.20 21.05 -11.12
C PHE A 794 7.98 20.95 -12.63
N GLY A 795 8.79 20.16 -13.34
CA GLY A 795 8.59 19.86 -14.76
C GLY A 795 7.28 19.11 -15.01
N VAL A 796 6.93 18.14 -14.17
CA VAL A 796 5.66 17.41 -14.25
C VAL A 796 4.47 18.35 -14.03
N LEU A 797 4.51 19.17 -12.96
CA LEU A 797 3.48 20.18 -12.64
C LEU A 797 3.29 21.19 -13.80
N LEU A 798 4.38 21.71 -14.37
CA LEU A 798 4.33 22.63 -15.50
C LEU A 798 3.72 21.96 -16.74
N TYR A 799 4.09 20.71 -17.01
CA TYR A 799 3.49 19.93 -18.10
C TYR A 799 1.99 19.79 -17.89
N GLU A 800 1.53 19.44 -16.68
CA GLU A 800 0.11 19.30 -16.39
C GLU A 800 -0.65 20.60 -16.57
N MET A 801 -0.13 21.73 -16.10
CA MET A 801 -0.75 23.04 -16.31
C MET A 801 -0.94 23.37 -17.79
N LEU A 802 0.06 23.07 -18.62
CA LEU A 802 0.07 23.36 -20.05
C LEU A 802 -0.75 22.36 -20.88
N ALA A 803 -0.67 21.07 -20.54
CA ALA A 803 -1.21 19.97 -21.33
C ALA A 803 -2.54 19.41 -20.81
N GLY A 804 -2.91 19.71 -19.56
CA GLY A 804 -4.11 19.20 -18.88
C GLY A 804 -4.05 17.71 -18.53
N GLN A 805 -2.86 17.12 -18.59
CA GLN A 805 -2.63 15.70 -18.31
C GLN A 805 -1.20 15.46 -17.88
N ALA A 806 -0.95 14.36 -17.16
CA ALA A 806 0.39 13.92 -16.81
C ALA A 806 1.27 13.62 -18.05
N PRO A 807 2.59 13.89 -17.99
CA PRO A 807 3.53 13.64 -19.09
C PRO A 807 3.74 12.15 -19.38
N PHE A 808 3.61 11.31 -18.35
CA PHE A 808 3.68 9.86 -18.44
C PHE A 808 2.34 9.29 -17.97
N ARG A 809 1.74 8.38 -18.74
CA ARG A 809 0.43 7.80 -18.43
C ARG A 809 0.49 6.29 -18.54
N ALA A 810 -0.14 5.62 -17.59
CA ALA A 810 -0.23 4.19 -17.55
C ALA A 810 -1.52 3.75 -16.84
N GLU A 811 -1.95 2.51 -17.09
CA GLU A 811 -3.12 1.92 -16.42
C GLU A 811 -2.75 1.27 -15.09
N THR A 812 -1.46 0.95 -14.91
CA THR A 812 -0.92 0.35 -13.70
C THR A 812 0.31 1.11 -13.21
N GLU A 813 0.58 1.02 -11.90
CA GLU A 813 1.74 1.63 -11.27
C GLU A 813 3.08 1.09 -11.83
N ASP A 814 3.15 -0.22 -12.11
CA ASP A 814 4.33 -0.85 -12.75
C ASP A 814 4.61 -0.24 -14.14
N GLU A 815 3.57 -0.05 -14.94
CA GLU A 815 3.67 0.59 -16.25
C GLU A 815 3.97 2.08 -16.12
N MET A 816 3.47 2.75 -15.08
CA MET A 816 3.78 4.15 -14.79
C MET A 816 5.26 4.31 -14.49
N PHE A 817 5.82 3.42 -13.66
CA PHE A 817 7.24 3.41 -13.35
C PHE A 817 8.08 3.14 -14.59
N ASP A 818 7.72 2.13 -15.39
CA ASP A 818 8.42 1.82 -16.62
C ASP A 818 8.34 2.99 -17.62
N ALA A 819 7.19 3.69 -17.72
CA ALA A 819 7.01 4.86 -18.56
C ALA A 819 7.91 6.01 -18.11
N ILE A 820 7.89 6.39 -16.82
CA ILE A 820 8.78 7.41 -16.25
C ILE A 820 10.26 7.08 -16.50
N MET A 821 10.63 5.81 -16.37
CA MET A 821 12.01 5.36 -16.54
C MET A 821 12.44 5.26 -18.01
N ARG A 822 11.56 4.92 -18.95
CA ARG A 822 11.94 4.50 -20.32
C ARG A 822 11.33 5.33 -21.44
N ASP A 823 10.12 5.83 -21.28
CA ASP A 823 9.45 6.57 -22.35
C ASP A 823 10.07 7.95 -22.53
N GLU A 824 10.05 8.44 -23.76
CA GLU A 824 10.49 9.80 -24.08
C GLU A 824 9.34 10.78 -23.84
N LEU A 825 9.69 12.01 -23.43
CA LEU A 825 8.69 13.06 -23.22
C LEU A 825 8.02 13.44 -24.55
N VAL A 826 6.69 13.33 -24.60
CA VAL A 826 5.89 13.76 -25.74
C VAL A 826 5.18 15.07 -25.42
N CYS A 827 5.57 16.16 -26.08
CA CYS A 827 4.93 17.45 -25.94
C CYS A 827 3.85 17.69 -27.01
N PRO A 828 2.65 18.17 -26.65
CA PRO A 828 1.64 18.55 -27.63
C PRO A 828 2.12 19.60 -28.64
N HIS A 829 1.61 19.53 -29.86
CA HIS A 829 2.04 20.41 -30.95
C HIS A 829 1.77 21.90 -30.66
N TYR A 830 0.69 22.21 -29.94
CA TYR A 830 0.27 23.58 -29.62
C TYR A 830 1.18 24.30 -28.60
N LEU A 831 2.07 23.59 -27.90
CA LEU A 831 3.02 24.24 -26.98
C LEU A 831 4.11 25.00 -27.74
N SER A 832 4.52 26.15 -27.20
CA SER A 832 5.60 26.97 -27.75
C SER A 832 6.95 26.22 -27.75
N LYS A 833 7.92 26.73 -28.52
CA LYS A 833 9.27 26.13 -28.55
C LYS A 833 9.96 26.31 -27.20
N GLU A 834 9.70 27.43 -26.55
CA GLU A 834 10.23 27.86 -25.27
C GLU A 834 9.71 26.93 -24.15
N ALA A 835 8.39 26.66 -24.13
CA ALA A 835 7.79 25.72 -23.19
C ALA A 835 8.34 24.30 -23.37
N LYS A 836 8.43 23.82 -24.63
CA LYS A 836 9.00 22.49 -24.94
C LYS A 836 10.45 22.38 -24.49
N SER A 837 11.27 23.40 -24.77
CA SER A 837 12.67 23.46 -24.36
C SER A 837 12.82 23.35 -22.84
N LEU A 838 12.00 24.10 -22.08
CA LEU A 838 12.03 24.05 -20.62
C LEU A 838 11.64 22.67 -20.09
N LEU A 839 10.55 22.10 -20.61
CA LEU A 839 10.06 20.78 -20.20
C LEU A 839 11.09 19.68 -20.48
N HIS A 840 11.74 19.70 -21.64
CA HIS A 840 12.82 18.76 -21.95
C HIS A 840 14.04 18.92 -21.04
N ALA A 841 14.35 20.13 -20.57
CA ALA A 841 15.46 20.39 -19.67
C ALA A 841 15.17 19.96 -18.21
N LEU A 842 13.93 20.12 -17.75
CA LEU A 842 13.48 19.72 -16.40
C LEU A 842 13.19 18.22 -16.28
N LEU A 843 12.67 17.58 -17.34
CA LEU A 843 12.30 16.16 -17.34
C LEU A 843 13.42 15.27 -17.89
N GLN A 844 14.68 15.65 -17.62
CA GLN A 844 15.84 14.79 -17.84
C GLN A 844 15.88 13.68 -16.80
N LYS A 845 16.03 12.44 -17.27
CA LYS A 845 16.01 11.25 -16.40
C LYS A 845 17.25 11.12 -15.54
N ASP A 846 18.39 11.54 -16.06
CA ASP A 846 19.62 11.66 -15.30
C ASP A 846 19.61 13.01 -14.55
N PRO A 847 19.61 13.01 -13.21
CA PRO A 847 19.58 14.25 -12.44
C PRO A 847 20.81 15.13 -12.69
N SER A 848 21.96 14.58 -13.07
CA SER A 848 23.16 15.40 -13.34
C SER A 848 23.04 16.29 -14.59
N HIS A 849 22.14 15.94 -15.51
CA HIS A 849 21.84 16.69 -16.72
C HIS A 849 20.56 17.51 -16.62
N ARG A 850 19.87 17.45 -15.47
CA ARG A 850 18.57 18.09 -15.26
C ARG A 850 18.75 19.55 -14.83
N LEU A 851 18.05 20.46 -15.50
CA LEU A 851 18.08 21.89 -15.20
C LEU A 851 17.69 22.16 -13.74
N GLY A 852 18.48 23.00 -13.05
CA GLY A 852 18.31 23.31 -11.63
C GLY A 852 18.98 22.31 -10.67
N SER A 853 19.61 21.25 -11.18
CA SER A 853 20.33 20.29 -10.32
C SER A 853 21.72 20.76 -9.93
N GLY A 854 22.23 21.80 -10.59
CA GLY A 854 23.53 22.39 -10.30
C GLY A 854 23.54 23.26 -9.04
N ARG A 855 24.68 23.93 -8.84
CA ARG A 855 24.91 24.79 -7.68
C ARG A 855 23.97 26.00 -7.68
N ASP A 856 23.68 26.52 -8.86
CA ASP A 856 22.89 27.72 -9.07
C ASP A 856 21.37 27.46 -8.97
N ASP A 857 20.95 26.19 -8.90
CA ASP A 857 19.58 25.78 -8.54
C ASP A 857 18.48 26.50 -9.34
N ALA A 858 17.56 27.17 -8.63
CA ALA A 858 16.49 27.96 -9.21
C ALA A 858 16.98 29.03 -10.21
N MET A 859 18.19 29.59 -10.05
CA MET A 859 18.72 30.61 -10.97
C MET A 859 18.90 30.07 -12.39
N GLU A 860 19.30 28.80 -12.54
CA GLU A 860 19.40 28.17 -13.87
C GLU A 860 18.04 28.17 -14.57
N ILE A 861 16.98 27.85 -13.81
CA ILE A 861 15.61 27.78 -14.33
C ILE A 861 15.06 29.19 -14.61
N ARG A 862 15.31 30.17 -13.74
CA ARG A 862 14.91 31.58 -13.94
C ARG A 862 15.48 32.17 -15.23
N SER A 863 16.70 31.77 -15.59
CA SER A 863 17.38 32.25 -16.80
C SER A 863 16.85 31.66 -18.11
N HIS A 864 16.00 30.64 -18.04
CA HIS A 864 15.47 29.99 -19.23
C HIS A 864 14.52 30.89 -20.00
N VAL A 865 14.60 30.88 -21.35
CA VAL A 865 13.82 31.74 -22.27
C VAL A 865 12.30 31.70 -22.09
N PHE A 866 11.78 30.64 -21.49
CA PHE A 866 10.36 30.53 -21.15
C PHE A 866 9.90 31.60 -20.14
N TYR A 867 10.81 32.07 -19.28
CA TYR A 867 10.56 33.11 -18.29
C TYR A 867 11.06 34.50 -18.73
N ASP A 868 11.36 34.68 -20.02
CA ASP A 868 11.75 36.00 -20.53
C ASP A 868 10.66 37.05 -20.22
N GLY A 869 11.10 38.22 -19.76
CA GLY A 869 10.23 39.30 -19.30
C GLY A 869 9.61 39.15 -17.90
N VAL A 870 9.85 38.05 -17.17
CA VAL A 870 9.38 37.91 -15.78
C VAL A 870 10.20 38.81 -14.84
N ARG A 871 9.50 39.71 -14.13
CA ARG A 871 10.11 40.56 -13.10
C ARG A 871 10.03 39.86 -11.73
N TRP A 872 11.06 39.08 -11.39
CA TRP A 872 11.09 38.23 -10.19
C TRP A 872 10.86 38.99 -8.88
N ASP A 873 11.49 40.15 -8.69
CA ASP A 873 11.33 40.97 -7.47
C ASP A 873 9.91 41.56 -7.33
N ASP A 874 9.28 41.90 -8.45
CA ASP A 874 7.91 42.39 -8.47
C ASP A 874 6.94 41.24 -8.19
N LEU A 875 7.21 40.05 -8.73
CA LEU A 875 6.41 38.86 -8.49
C LEU A 875 6.49 38.47 -7.00
N LEU A 876 7.69 38.36 -6.43
CA LEU A 876 7.89 38.07 -5.01
C LEU A 876 7.21 39.11 -4.10
N ALA A 877 7.27 40.39 -4.46
CA ALA A 877 6.58 41.45 -3.74
C ALA A 877 5.06 41.51 -4.00
N LYS A 878 4.49 40.55 -4.75
CA LYS A 878 3.09 40.50 -5.18
C LYS A 878 2.61 41.79 -5.86
N ARG A 879 3.51 42.47 -6.59
CA ARG A 879 3.23 43.69 -7.38
C ARG A 879 2.71 43.37 -8.78
N VAL A 880 2.87 42.13 -9.25
CA VAL A 880 2.30 41.63 -10.51
C VAL A 880 0.90 41.09 -10.25
N THR A 881 -0.11 41.59 -10.95
CA THR A 881 -1.50 41.13 -10.79
C THR A 881 -1.66 39.67 -11.24
N ALA A 882 -2.31 38.86 -10.41
CA ALA A 882 -2.59 37.47 -10.74
C ALA A 882 -3.52 37.34 -11.97
N PRO A 883 -3.28 36.35 -12.86
CA PRO A 883 -4.07 36.16 -14.08
C PRO A 883 -5.49 35.65 -13.83
N PHE A 884 -5.76 35.13 -12.64
CA PHE A 884 -7.07 34.65 -12.23
C PHE A 884 -7.25 34.88 -10.73
N ILE A 885 -8.40 35.44 -10.35
CA ILE A 885 -8.79 35.70 -8.97
C ILE A 885 -9.99 34.79 -8.65
N PRO A 886 -9.90 33.91 -7.64
CA PRO A 886 -10.99 33.01 -7.30
C PRO A 886 -12.21 33.78 -6.80
N THR A 887 -13.40 33.36 -7.20
CA THR A 887 -14.65 33.97 -6.70
C THR A 887 -14.98 33.38 -5.33
N LEU A 888 -15.12 34.22 -4.31
CA LEU A 888 -15.45 33.82 -2.95
C LEU A 888 -16.75 34.50 -2.51
N ARG A 889 -17.65 33.73 -1.89
CA ARG A 889 -18.93 34.19 -1.32
C ARG A 889 -18.78 34.79 0.07
N GLY A 890 -17.61 34.64 0.70
CA GLY A 890 -17.31 35.15 2.04
C GLY A 890 -15.95 34.67 2.55
N ARG A 891 -15.58 35.12 3.76
CA ARG A 891 -14.27 34.76 4.37
C ARG A 891 -14.15 33.28 4.73
N ALA A 892 -15.26 32.66 5.15
CA ALA A 892 -15.35 31.25 5.50
C ALA A 892 -15.92 30.40 4.33
N ASP A 893 -15.81 30.88 3.09
CA ASP A 893 -16.36 30.18 1.94
C ASP A 893 -15.56 28.90 1.66
N THR A 894 -16.26 27.77 1.72
CA THR A 894 -15.68 26.46 1.45
C THR A 894 -16.11 25.90 0.10
N SER A 895 -16.70 26.71 -0.80
CA SER A 895 -17.17 26.23 -2.10
C SER A 895 -16.05 25.73 -3.03
N ASN A 896 -14.80 26.13 -2.76
CA ASN A 896 -13.61 25.69 -3.50
C ASN A 896 -12.93 24.47 -2.86
N PHE A 897 -13.61 23.80 -1.92
CA PHE A 897 -13.18 22.54 -1.32
C PHE A 897 -14.19 21.44 -1.67
N ASP A 898 -13.75 20.18 -1.63
CA ASP A 898 -14.63 19.06 -1.97
C ASP A 898 -15.88 19.03 -1.06
N ALA A 899 -17.05 18.97 -1.71
CA ALA A 899 -18.35 18.90 -1.04
C ALA A 899 -18.50 17.64 -0.18
N GLU A 900 -17.76 16.56 -0.50
CA GLU A 900 -17.72 15.35 0.33
C GLU A 900 -17.17 15.65 1.73
N PHE A 901 -16.14 16.50 1.84
CA PHE A 901 -15.57 16.86 3.13
C PHE A 901 -16.38 17.97 3.79
N THR A 902 -16.67 19.06 3.07
CA THR A 902 -17.32 20.24 3.66
C THR A 902 -18.76 19.97 4.11
N GLY A 903 -19.41 18.92 3.57
CA GLY A 903 -20.71 18.43 4.03
C GLY A 903 -20.67 17.61 5.32
N GLU A 904 -19.50 17.21 5.81
CA GLU A 904 -19.38 16.51 7.09
C GLU A 904 -19.52 17.47 8.28
N PHE A 905 -20.04 16.94 9.39
CA PHE A 905 -19.99 17.67 10.65
C PHE A 905 -18.53 17.96 11.07
N PRO A 906 -18.20 19.21 11.44
CA PRO A 906 -16.85 19.64 11.83
C PRO A 906 -16.49 19.18 13.25
N VAL A 907 -16.65 17.88 13.52
CA VAL A 907 -16.37 17.26 14.82
C VAL A 907 -15.19 16.31 14.73
N LEU A 908 -14.39 16.28 15.80
CA LEU A 908 -13.31 15.31 15.97
C LEU A 908 -13.90 13.95 16.33
N THR A 909 -13.43 12.89 15.68
CA THR A 909 -13.82 11.52 16.02
C THR A 909 -13.45 11.20 17.48
N PRO A 910 -14.36 10.64 18.30
CA PRO A 910 -14.01 10.17 19.63
C PRO A 910 -12.88 9.12 19.56
N VAL A 911 -11.95 9.15 20.52
CA VAL A 911 -10.90 8.14 20.68
C VAL A 911 -11.18 7.40 21.98
N PRO A 912 -11.52 6.09 21.95
CA PRO A 912 -12.02 5.37 23.12
C PRO A 912 -10.93 4.98 24.13
N THR A 913 -9.65 5.13 23.77
CA THR A 913 -8.51 4.68 24.58
C THR A 913 -7.69 5.87 25.05
N GLN A 914 -7.40 5.94 26.35
CA GLN A 914 -6.45 6.88 26.93
C GLN A 914 -5.04 6.27 26.91
N LEU A 915 -4.05 7.09 26.55
CA LEU A 915 -2.64 6.69 26.53
C LEU A 915 -2.05 6.69 27.94
N SER A 916 -1.07 5.82 28.19
CA SER A 916 -0.33 5.76 29.45
C SER A 916 0.52 7.03 29.65
N ARG A 917 0.96 7.27 30.89
CA ARG A 917 1.83 8.43 31.18
C ARG A 917 3.15 8.36 30.42
N GLU A 918 3.72 7.17 30.26
CA GLU A 918 4.94 6.95 29.49
C GLU A 918 4.73 7.22 28.00
N GLU A 919 3.59 6.78 27.45
CA GLU A 919 3.21 7.06 26.06
C GLU A 919 2.97 8.56 25.82
N GLN A 920 2.35 9.27 26.76
CA GLN A 920 2.18 10.72 26.69
C GLN A 920 3.51 11.47 26.70
N GLN A 921 4.48 11.00 27.51
CA GLN A 921 5.79 11.62 27.63
C GLN A 921 6.56 11.63 26.30
N GLN A 922 6.27 10.69 25.39
CA GLN A 922 6.90 10.67 24.07
C GLN A 922 6.58 11.92 23.25
N PHE A 923 5.43 12.57 23.48
CA PHE A 923 4.99 13.74 22.73
C PHE A 923 5.50 15.08 23.28
N HIS A 924 6.39 15.05 24.28
CA HIS A 924 6.96 16.26 24.87
C HIS A 924 7.73 17.09 23.82
N GLY A 925 7.65 18.42 23.92
CA GLY A 925 8.28 19.34 22.96
C GLY A 925 7.48 19.57 21.67
N PHE A 926 6.26 19.03 21.54
CA PHE A 926 5.41 19.28 20.38
C PHE A 926 4.79 20.69 20.36
N GLU A 927 4.48 21.28 21.50
CA GLU A 927 3.85 22.61 21.58
C GLU A 927 4.79 23.71 21.07
N TYR A 928 4.23 24.70 20.37
CA TYR A 928 4.94 25.85 19.83
C TYR A 928 3.94 26.94 19.43
N ILE A 929 4.35 28.20 19.53
CA ILE A 929 3.61 29.35 19.01
C ILE A 929 4.57 30.20 18.20
N SER A 930 4.15 30.63 17.01
CA SER A 930 4.98 31.50 16.18
C SER A 930 5.08 32.89 16.78
N GLU A 931 6.19 33.59 16.55
CA GLU A 931 6.40 34.93 17.11
C GLU A 931 5.31 35.90 16.65
N TRP A 932 4.88 35.79 15.39
CA TRP A 932 3.83 36.64 14.84
C TRP A 932 2.41 36.30 15.29
N ALA A 933 2.21 35.15 15.92
CA ALA A 933 0.95 34.83 16.58
C ALA A 933 0.81 35.56 17.94
N LEU A 934 1.90 36.16 18.43
CA LEU A 934 1.96 36.94 19.67
C LEU A 934 1.80 38.45 19.41
N ASP A 935 1.89 38.88 18.15
CA ASP A 935 1.62 40.26 17.69
C ASP A 935 0.12 40.44 17.38
#